data_AF-A0A8T1WYL0-F1
#
_entry.id   AF-A0A8T1WYL0-F1
#
_cell.length_a   1.000
_cell.length_b   1.000
_cell.length_c   1.000
_cell.angle_alpha   90.00
_cell.angle_beta   90.00
_cell.angle_gamma   90.00
#
_symmetry.space_group_name_H-M   'P 1'
#
loop_
_entity.id
_entity.type
_entity.pdbx_description
1 polymer ?
#
loop_
_entity_poly.entity_id
_entity_poly.type
_entity_poly.pdbx_seq_one_letter_code
_entity_poly.pdbx_strand_id
1 'polypeptide(L)'
;MKPSTFALFSVLLLARAPTAQGLNPQISVSGTFIDLDPKVQHVPLDPSQESLRPPPPRIPETFDIFIGSSSYRDGYRCGKTVMSAISRATYPDRLRIGLVELVNDGDVKCLDEYCKLAEAAWPDKGTCPYQDQIQVDTQSADVARGYMTARHRQQKLIQNEEFCLQIDAHSQFARGWDEMLVLDWSHADNEMAVITTYPHQTYHDDGELPRYGIYPHICKTYRYGNGYVMFPVCGMIANSKIPQLEAFWSDSFSFGKCHAERNVPVDPHMPWLWNSEAFLRSAILWTHGYEMYSPSENGSVISHNYTDNENEQTWGTAFDEETKTRETELSNNRYRLQVGAPFKGPVDTVELDKYSFGSARTYLQYLEFTGMTHEEGVEDIAACRQLHWVPYTNASAVESIVDGWKLRPDVKGAKSRKQLEAKMGTQLSLEEELSKIDDFFTAAMWFAGGIAASMFISNGGLSSVFRCCRRRSAPRKSAENRQRKYVSDLQEGIEELRADIYKLEVQKQAIVRCTPTNENVWNVVAEYFRHFRHGYLTPLMSTEPSVDQFTETLKPPQSHAQLEFLQATMASDVTDGALVGPEALLENWRLLSLYHTDVCVELKSVEIGSQDSLIATISIGVTITENTLRYVYPHLISGEADGGERREWLAIVAKLLNQRLMMRGRVHFYWDDDTGRVKRLASTADMVTPMLRLLGSLEEVAHVFNGALISPDCKFMK
;
A
#
# COMPACT_ATOMS: atom_id res chain seq x y z
N MET A 1 -28.83 21.46 -8.31
CA MET A 1 -28.48 21.00 -9.67
C MET A 1 -27.68 19.72 -9.53
N LYS A 2 -28.20 18.60 -10.03
CA LYS A 2 -27.57 17.27 -9.98
C LYS A 2 -26.36 17.22 -10.93
N PRO A 3 -25.45 16.26 -10.71
CA PRO A 3 -25.14 15.33 -11.77
C PRO A 3 -25.34 13.89 -11.31
N SER A 4 -26.38 13.27 -11.88
CA SER A 4 -26.56 11.83 -11.98
C SER A 4 -25.72 11.31 -13.14
N THR A 5 -24.86 10.31 -12.92
CA THR A 5 -24.51 9.20 -13.84
C THR A 5 -23.25 8.49 -13.32
N PHE A 6 -23.41 7.32 -12.71
CA PHE A 6 -22.38 6.28 -12.73
C PHE A 6 -23.00 5.03 -13.31
N ALA A 7 -22.54 4.67 -14.51
CA ALA A 7 -23.03 3.57 -15.29
C ALA A 7 -22.46 2.23 -14.77
N LEU A 8 -23.33 1.22 -14.79
CA LEU A 8 -22.99 -0.19 -14.64
C LEU A 8 -21.84 -0.62 -15.56
N PHE A 9 -20.92 -1.42 -15.04
CA PHE A 9 -20.20 -2.43 -15.84
C PHE A 9 -20.17 -3.76 -15.09
N SER A 10 -21.10 -4.64 -15.47
CA SER A 10 -21.04 -6.07 -15.19
C SER A 10 -20.03 -6.70 -16.16
N VAL A 11 -18.97 -7.34 -15.66
CA VAL A 11 -18.15 -8.26 -16.47
C VAL A 11 -18.24 -9.65 -15.86
N LEU A 12 -19.06 -10.49 -16.48
CA LEU A 12 -18.99 -11.94 -16.33
C LEU A 12 -17.65 -12.43 -16.90
N LEU A 13 -16.78 -12.99 -16.06
CA LEU A 13 -15.68 -13.84 -16.49
C LEU A 13 -15.83 -15.22 -15.84
N LEU A 14 -16.27 -16.18 -16.65
CA LEU A 14 -16.35 -17.60 -16.34
C LEU A 14 -14.95 -18.12 -15.94
N ALA A 15 -14.75 -18.36 -14.65
CA ALA A 15 -13.54 -18.96 -14.11
C ALA A 15 -13.49 -20.47 -14.42
N ARG A 16 -12.37 -20.92 -14.98
CA ARG A 16 -11.93 -22.31 -14.90
C ARG A 16 -10.94 -22.39 -13.74
N ALA A 17 -11.30 -23.09 -12.68
CA ALA A 17 -10.44 -23.32 -11.52
C ALA A 17 -9.16 -24.08 -11.89
N PRO A 18 -7.96 -23.63 -11.48
CA PRO A 18 -6.81 -24.48 -11.35
C PRO A 18 -6.76 -25.12 -9.95
N THR A 19 -6.24 -26.34 -9.93
CA THR A 19 -6.09 -27.25 -8.80
C THR A 19 -5.19 -26.72 -7.68
N ALA A 20 -5.56 -27.05 -6.44
CA ALA A 20 -4.92 -26.64 -5.19
C ALA A 20 -3.43 -27.04 -5.05
N GLN A 21 -2.55 -26.04 -5.07
CA GLN A 21 -1.27 -25.98 -4.36
C GLN A 21 -1.16 -24.53 -3.82
N GLY A 22 -0.77 -24.37 -2.55
CA GLY A 22 -0.90 -23.13 -1.77
C GLY A 22 -0.32 -21.90 -2.47
N LEU A 23 -1.21 -20.98 -2.86
CA LEU A 23 -0.86 -19.67 -3.38
C LEU A 23 -0.84 -18.67 -2.20
N ASN A 24 0.16 -17.79 -2.18
CA ASN A 24 0.20 -16.65 -1.29
C ASN A 24 -1.01 -15.72 -1.53
N PRO A 25 -1.45 -14.93 -0.54
CA PRO A 25 -2.47 -13.91 -0.78
C PRO A 25 -2.00 -12.93 -1.86
N GLN A 26 -2.92 -12.56 -2.75
CA GLN A 26 -2.62 -11.71 -3.91
C GLN A 26 -3.55 -10.52 -3.93
N ILE A 27 -2.99 -9.31 -3.88
CA ILE A 27 -3.75 -8.07 -4.02
C ILE A 27 -3.72 -7.63 -5.48
N SER A 28 -4.90 -7.40 -6.07
CA SER A 28 -5.07 -6.72 -7.34
C SER A 28 -5.22 -5.22 -7.13
N VAL A 29 -4.32 -4.45 -7.73
CA VAL A 29 -4.24 -2.99 -7.65
C VAL A 29 -4.13 -2.43 -9.06
N SER A 30 -5.21 -1.84 -9.57
CA SER A 30 -5.21 -1.18 -10.90
C SER A 30 -4.69 -2.09 -12.05
N GLY A 31 -4.98 -3.40 -11.98
CA GLY A 31 -4.55 -4.40 -12.97
C GLY A 31 -3.19 -5.05 -12.72
N THR A 32 -2.45 -4.65 -11.67
CA THR A 32 -1.22 -5.31 -11.22
C THR A 32 -1.51 -6.21 -10.01
N PHE A 33 -0.89 -7.39 -9.96
CA PHE A 33 -0.99 -8.30 -8.83
C PHE A 33 0.26 -8.21 -7.95
N ILE A 34 0.06 -8.11 -6.64
CA ILE A 34 1.11 -8.07 -5.61
C ILE A 34 0.91 -9.28 -4.70
N ASP A 35 1.92 -10.15 -4.61
CA ASP A 35 1.94 -11.23 -3.63
C ASP A 35 2.26 -10.66 -2.25
N LEU A 36 1.49 -11.05 -1.24
CA LEU A 36 1.78 -10.79 0.17
C LEU A 36 2.35 -12.05 0.84
N ASP A 37 3.22 -11.86 1.82
CA ASP A 37 3.71 -12.89 2.72
C ASP A 37 3.18 -12.65 4.14
N PRO A 38 2.15 -13.39 4.57
CA PRO A 38 1.59 -13.24 5.92
C PRO A 38 2.59 -13.57 7.03
N LYS A 39 3.68 -14.29 6.75
CA LYS A 39 4.67 -14.68 7.77
C LYS A 39 5.51 -13.51 8.26
N VAL A 40 5.62 -12.46 7.46
CA VAL A 40 6.45 -11.29 7.78
C VAL A 40 5.64 -10.08 8.23
N GLN A 41 4.30 -10.16 8.23
CA GLN A 41 3.45 -9.01 8.56
C GLN A 41 3.67 -8.48 9.98
N HIS A 42 4.13 -9.32 10.91
CA HIS A 42 4.49 -8.93 12.28
C HIS A 42 5.99 -8.79 12.53
N VAL A 43 6.81 -8.87 11.48
CA VAL A 43 8.26 -8.70 11.57
C VAL A 43 8.59 -7.27 11.17
N PRO A 44 9.20 -6.46 12.06
CA PRO A 44 9.61 -5.10 11.72
C PRO A 44 10.60 -5.06 10.55
N LEU A 45 10.56 -3.97 9.77
CA LEU A 45 11.51 -3.77 8.67
C LEU A 45 12.95 -3.55 9.14
N ASP A 46 13.14 -2.97 10.33
CA ASP A 46 14.47 -2.78 10.93
C ASP A 46 14.98 -4.13 11.48
N PRO A 47 16.07 -4.71 10.93
CA PRO A 47 16.59 -6.00 11.40
C PRO A 47 17.03 -5.98 12.86
N SER A 48 17.39 -4.81 13.42
CA SER A 48 17.73 -4.70 14.84
C SER A 48 16.52 -4.91 15.77
N GLN A 49 15.31 -4.84 15.21
CA GLN A 49 14.03 -4.99 15.88
C GLN A 49 13.33 -6.30 15.50
N GLU A 50 13.98 -7.20 14.76
CA GLU A 50 13.39 -8.45 14.25
C GLU A 50 12.86 -9.37 15.36
N SER A 51 13.31 -9.22 16.61
CA SER A 51 12.80 -9.98 17.76
C SER A 51 11.51 -9.43 18.37
N LEU A 52 11.13 -8.19 18.05
CA LEU A 52 9.94 -7.55 18.60
C LEU A 52 8.69 -8.06 17.87
N ARG A 53 7.62 -8.34 18.63
CA ARG A 53 6.34 -8.81 18.10
C ARG A 53 5.19 -8.05 18.78
N PRO A 54 4.01 -7.95 18.16
CA PRO A 54 2.81 -7.51 18.85
C PRO A 54 2.44 -8.48 20.00
N PRO A 55 1.57 -8.07 20.93
CA PRO A 55 1.07 -8.94 21.99
C PRO A 55 0.28 -10.12 21.39
N PRO A 56 0.52 -11.37 21.81
CA PRO A 56 -0.21 -12.53 21.29
C PRO A 56 -1.67 -12.53 21.76
N PRO A 57 -2.60 -13.10 20.98
CA PRO A 57 -4.03 -13.08 21.27
C PRO A 57 -4.36 -13.90 22.53
N ARG A 58 -5.35 -13.42 23.29
CA ARG A 58 -5.86 -14.02 24.52
C ARG A 58 -7.36 -14.10 24.42
N ILE A 59 -7.91 -15.30 24.56
CA ILE A 59 -9.36 -15.50 24.47
C ILE A 59 -9.75 -16.30 25.70
N PRO A 60 -10.64 -15.78 26.58
CA PRO A 60 -11.14 -16.55 27.71
C PRO A 60 -12.01 -17.72 27.21
N GLU A 61 -12.18 -18.75 28.03
CA GLU A 61 -13.00 -19.92 27.68
C GLU A 61 -14.47 -19.55 27.38
N THR A 62 -14.97 -18.51 28.06
CA THR A 62 -16.29 -17.93 27.86
C THR A 62 -16.18 -16.42 27.73
N PHE A 63 -16.88 -15.86 26.75
CA PHE A 63 -16.94 -14.42 26.50
C PHE A 63 -18.28 -14.02 25.89
N ASP A 64 -18.64 -12.77 26.07
CA ASP A 64 -19.76 -12.11 25.39
C ASP A 64 -19.24 -11.24 24.23
N ILE A 65 -20.05 -11.09 23.18
CA ILE A 65 -19.79 -10.21 22.04
C ILE A 65 -20.81 -9.06 22.05
N PHE A 66 -20.32 -7.83 22.13
CA PHE A 66 -21.12 -6.64 21.91
C PHE A 66 -21.27 -6.36 20.41
N ILE A 67 -22.50 -6.12 19.93
CA ILE A 67 -22.82 -5.68 18.57
C ILE A 67 -23.41 -4.28 18.65
N GLY A 68 -22.69 -3.30 18.12
CA GLY A 68 -23.13 -1.93 18.02
C GLY A 68 -23.63 -1.61 16.62
N SER A 69 -24.85 -1.07 16.52
CA SER A 69 -25.43 -0.58 15.27
C SER A 69 -26.15 0.75 15.47
N SER A 70 -25.92 1.69 14.55
CA SER A 70 -26.61 2.98 14.50
C SER A 70 -27.55 3.03 13.29
N SER A 71 -28.82 3.41 13.49
CA SER A 71 -29.83 3.49 12.44
C SER A 71 -30.47 4.87 12.39
N TYR A 72 -30.54 5.45 11.19
CA TYR A 72 -31.29 6.68 10.93
C TYR A 72 -32.53 6.35 10.11
N ARG A 73 -33.69 6.35 10.77
CA ARG A 73 -35.02 6.12 10.18
C ARG A 73 -35.15 4.81 9.37
N ASP A 74 -34.26 3.85 9.59
CA ASP A 74 -34.16 2.59 8.85
C ASP A 74 -34.43 1.39 9.76
N GLY A 75 -35.52 1.45 10.53
CA GLY A 75 -35.87 0.39 11.48
C GLY A 75 -36.17 -0.95 10.80
N TYR A 76 -36.67 -0.94 9.56
CA TYR A 76 -36.99 -2.18 8.84
C TYR A 76 -35.75 -3.02 8.54
N ARG A 77 -34.70 -2.42 7.95
CA ARG A 77 -33.46 -3.16 7.67
C ARG A 77 -32.68 -3.42 8.96
N CYS A 78 -32.72 -2.50 9.92
CA CYS A 78 -32.15 -2.69 11.25
C CYS A 78 -32.71 -3.93 11.96
N GLY A 79 -34.03 -4.11 11.99
CA GLY A 79 -34.65 -5.29 12.60
C GLY A 79 -34.20 -6.60 11.94
N LYS A 80 -34.02 -6.61 10.60
CA LYS A 80 -33.47 -7.77 9.87
C LYS A 80 -32.01 -8.04 10.21
N THR A 81 -31.20 -7.00 10.35
CA THR A 81 -29.80 -7.10 10.76
C THR A 81 -29.71 -7.80 12.12
N VAL A 82 -30.45 -7.30 13.12
CA VAL A 82 -30.54 -7.90 14.46
C VAL A 82 -31.04 -9.34 14.41
N MET A 83 -32.11 -9.59 13.64
CA MET A 83 -32.66 -10.94 13.47
C MET A 83 -31.62 -11.91 12.90
N SER A 84 -30.87 -11.50 11.86
CA SER A 84 -29.85 -12.35 11.25
C SER A 84 -28.66 -12.57 12.20
N ALA A 85 -28.27 -11.56 12.98
CA ALA A 85 -27.19 -11.68 13.97
C ALA A 85 -27.52 -12.75 15.02
N ILE A 86 -28.71 -12.68 15.61
CA ILE A 86 -29.14 -13.61 16.68
C ILE A 86 -29.44 -15.00 16.11
N SER A 87 -30.28 -15.07 15.07
CA SER A 87 -30.77 -16.37 14.57
C SER A 87 -29.70 -17.24 13.92
N ARG A 88 -28.56 -16.65 13.54
CA ARG A 88 -27.48 -17.33 12.84
C ARG A 88 -26.21 -17.47 13.67
N ALA A 89 -26.17 -16.95 14.89
CA ALA A 89 -25.07 -17.18 15.81
C ALA A 89 -25.07 -18.62 16.34
N THR A 90 -23.88 -19.17 16.62
CA THR A 90 -23.73 -20.44 17.34
C THR A 90 -24.12 -20.26 18.81
N TYR A 91 -23.75 -19.14 19.44
CA TYR A 91 -24.09 -18.83 20.84
C TYR A 91 -24.92 -17.54 20.96
N PRO A 92 -26.21 -17.55 20.57
CA PRO A 92 -27.05 -16.35 20.64
C PRO A 92 -27.16 -15.78 22.06
N ASP A 93 -27.06 -16.62 23.10
CA ASP A 93 -27.14 -16.18 24.50
C ASP A 93 -25.94 -15.34 24.98
N ARG A 94 -24.87 -15.26 24.18
CA ARG A 94 -23.63 -14.50 24.48
C ARG A 94 -23.56 -13.15 23.76
N LEU A 95 -24.63 -12.79 23.04
CA LEU A 95 -24.69 -11.53 22.31
C LEU A 95 -25.25 -10.42 23.21
N ARG A 96 -24.66 -9.23 23.12
CA ARG A 96 -25.17 -7.99 23.70
C ARG A 96 -25.31 -6.99 22.56
N ILE A 97 -26.49 -6.43 22.34
CA ILE A 97 -26.76 -5.58 21.19
C ILE A 97 -27.04 -4.16 21.66
N GLY A 98 -26.23 -3.20 21.22
CA GLY A 98 -26.44 -1.78 21.45
C GLY A 98 -26.95 -1.10 20.19
N LEU A 99 -28.18 -0.61 20.22
CA LEU A 99 -28.82 0.08 19.11
C LEU A 99 -28.93 1.57 19.40
N VAL A 100 -28.37 2.41 18.52
CA VAL A 100 -28.67 3.85 18.52
C VAL A 100 -29.64 4.10 17.38
N GLU A 101 -30.90 4.41 17.68
CA GLU A 101 -31.91 4.65 16.65
C GLU A 101 -32.37 6.11 16.65
N LEU A 102 -32.40 6.71 15.46
CA LEU A 102 -32.82 8.08 15.22
C LEU A 102 -34.11 8.03 14.40
N VAL A 103 -35.24 8.26 15.05
CA VAL A 103 -36.59 8.04 14.50
C VAL A 103 -37.52 9.21 14.82
N ASN A 104 -38.50 9.45 13.97
CA ASN A 104 -39.60 10.38 14.19
C ASN A 104 -40.94 9.63 14.31
N ASP A 105 -42.01 10.37 14.65
CA ASP A 105 -43.35 9.80 14.74
C ASP A 105 -43.77 9.14 13.42
N GLY A 106 -44.16 7.87 13.49
CA GLY A 106 -44.56 7.05 12.35
C GLY A 106 -43.43 6.25 11.69
N ASP A 107 -42.17 6.50 12.05
CA ASP A 107 -41.07 5.65 11.60
C ASP A 107 -41.13 4.28 12.27
N VAL A 108 -40.72 3.24 11.54
CA VAL A 108 -40.53 1.90 12.09
C VAL A 108 -39.31 1.93 13.00
N LYS A 109 -39.47 1.44 14.24
CA LYS A 109 -38.35 1.26 15.18
C LYS A 109 -37.65 -0.06 14.93
N CYS A 110 -36.35 -0.11 15.22
CA CYS A 110 -35.54 -1.30 14.97
C CYS A 110 -35.97 -2.48 15.84
N LEU A 111 -36.17 -2.23 17.13
CA LEU A 111 -36.59 -3.27 18.08
C LEU A 111 -37.98 -3.83 17.74
N ASP A 112 -38.93 -2.97 17.35
CA ASP A 112 -40.28 -3.39 17.01
C ASP A 112 -40.30 -4.33 15.79
N GLU A 113 -39.55 -3.98 14.73
CA GLU A 113 -39.43 -4.87 13.57
C GLU A 113 -38.69 -6.17 13.91
N TYR A 114 -37.64 -6.12 14.74
CA TYR A 114 -36.97 -7.32 15.23
C TYR A 114 -37.96 -8.24 15.98
N CYS A 115 -38.70 -7.72 16.97
CA CYS A 115 -39.64 -8.50 17.77
C CYS A 115 -40.69 -9.18 16.88
N LYS A 116 -41.23 -8.47 15.89
CA LYS A 116 -42.17 -9.01 14.90
C LYS A 116 -41.56 -10.16 14.09
N LEU A 117 -40.32 -10.02 13.63
CA LEU A 117 -39.62 -11.09 12.91
C LEU A 117 -39.31 -12.29 13.82
N ALA A 118 -38.90 -12.02 15.05
CA ALA A 118 -38.52 -13.03 16.04
C ALA A 118 -39.72 -13.84 16.54
N GLU A 119 -40.88 -13.21 16.78
CA GLU A 119 -42.13 -13.90 17.13
C GLU A 119 -42.57 -14.85 16.02
N ALA A 120 -42.47 -14.41 14.76
CA ALA A 120 -42.82 -15.25 13.61
C ALA A 120 -41.83 -16.44 13.44
N ALA A 121 -40.54 -16.24 13.74
CA ALA A 121 -39.52 -17.26 13.60
C ALA A 121 -39.49 -18.25 14.79
N TRP A 122 -39.83 -17.78 15.99
CA TRP A 122 -39.76 -18.54 17.24
C TRP A 122 -41.05 -18.38 18.07
N PRO A 123 -42.19 -18.89 17.59
CA PRO A 123 -43.48 -18.72 18.26
C PRO A 123 -43.51 -19.28 19.69
N ASP A 124 -42.71 -20.31 19.96
CA ASP A 124 -42.61 -20.96 21.28
C ASP A 124 -41.79 -20.16 22.31
N LYS A 125 -41.06 -19.11 21.88
CA LYS A 125 -40.21 -18.28 22.76
C LYS A 125 -40.87 -16.96 23.21
N GLY A 126 -42.12 -16.72 22.83
CA GLY A 126 -42.87 -15.51 23.17
C GLY A 126 -42.75 -14.39 22.13
N THR A 127 -43.21 -13.18 22.50
CA THR A 127 -43.44 -12.07 21.56
C THR A 127 -42.18 -11.28 21.18
N CYS A 128 -41.11 -11.36 21.98
CA CYS A 128 -39.82 -10.77 21.61
C CYS A 128 -38.66 -11.52 22.29
N PRO A 129 -38.28 -12.69 21.76
CA PRO A 129 -37.13 -13.45 22.25
C PRO A 129 -35.85 -12.62 22.25
N TYR A 130 -34.97 -12.80 23.25
CA TYR A 130 -33.68 -12.10 23.38
C TYR A 130 -33.76 -10.58 23.58
N GLN A 131 -34.95 -10.02 23.86
CA GLN A 131 -35.11 -8.57 24.10
C GLN A 131 -34.22 -8.05 25.23
N ASP A 132 -33.97 -8.84 26.27
CA ASP A 132 -33.13 -8.51 27.42
C ASP A 132 -31.65 -8.33 27.06
N GLN A 133 -31.23 -8.81 25.90
CA GLN A 133 -29.88 -8.64 25.37
C GLN A 133 -29.74 -7.37 24.50
N ILE A 134 -30.85 -6.67 24.23
CA ILE A 134 -30.89 -5.52 23.33
C ILE A 134 -31.10 -4.24 24.14
N GLN A 135 -30.08 -3.38 24.17
CA GLN A 135 -30.17 -2.03 24.71
C GLN A 135 -30.40 -1.03 23.58
N VAL A 136 -31.43 -0.19 23.70
CA VAL A 136 -31.79 0.80 22.69
C VAL A 136 -31.65 2.22 23.25
N ASP A 137 -30.89 3.04 22.54
CA ASP A 137 -30.77 4.48 22.72
C ASP A 137 -31.54 5.20 21.60
N THR A 138 -32.82 5.47 21.86
CA THR A 138 -33.73 6.11 20.91
C THR A 138 -33.64 7.64 21.01
N GLN A 139 -33.45 8.30 19.88
CA GLN A 139 -33.42 9.75 19.74
C GLN A 139 -34.35 10.20 18.61
N SER A 140 -34.78 11.47 18.64
CA SER A 140 -35.48 12.06 17.50
C SER A 140 -34.54 12.12 16.29
N ALA A 141 -35.05 11.82 15.10
CA ALA A 141 -34.28 11.97 13.86
C ALA A 141 -33.94 13.45 13.58
N ASP A 142 -34.69 14.39 14.14
CA ASP A 142 -34.50 15.84 13.95
C ASP A 142 -33.28 16.38 14.71
N VAL A 143 -32.76 15.63 15.70
CA VAL A 143 -31.54 15.99 16.44
C VAL A 143 -30.30 15.24 15.94
N ALA A 144 -30.41 14.48 14.84
CA ALA A 144 -29.28 13.75 14.29
C ALA A 144 -28.16 14.68 13.83
N ARG A 145 -26.92 14.30 14.09
CA ARG A 145 -25.72 15.09 13.76
C ARG A 145 -24.65 14.27 13.03
N GLY A 146 -25.08 13.24 12.31
CA GLY A 146 -24.19 12.34 11.58
C GLY A 146 -23.56 11.25 12.45
N TYR A 147 -22.77 10.41 11.80
CA TYR A 147 -22.32 9.12 12.33
C TYR A 147 -21.37 9.21 13.51
N MET A 148 -20.46 10.20 13.55
CA MET A 148 -19.54 10.40 14.69
C MET A 148 -20.30 10.48 16.02
N THR A 149 -21.39 11.26 16.04
CA THR A 149 -22.22 11.43 17.24
C THR A 149 -22.98 10.15 17.58
N ALA A 150 -23.48 9.41 16.58
CA ALA A 150 -24.19 8.15 16.79
C ALA A 150 -23.25 7.05 17.31
N ARG A 151 -22.08 6.87 16.70
CA ARG A 151 -21.06 5.90 17.13
C ARG A 151 -20.49 6.23 18.51
N HIS A 152 -20.32 7.50 18.86
CA HIS A 152 -19.97 7.90 20.24
C HIS A 152 -21.03 7.47 21.27
N ARG A 153 -22.32 7.56 20.93
CA ARG A 153 -23.41 7.08 21.80
C ARG A 153 -23.43 5.56 21.87
N GLN A 154 -23.22 4.89 20.73
CA GLN A 154 -23.13 3.44 20.64
C GLN A 154 -22.05 2.87 21.56
N GLN A 155 -20.87 3.52 21.62
CA GLN A 155 -19.80 3.10 22.53
C GLN A 155 -20.18 3.18 24.02
N LYS A 156 -21.14 4.03 24.40
CA LYS A 156 -21.63 4.13 25.80
C LYS A 156 -22.50 2.94 26.22
N LEU A 157 -22.95 2.14 25.25
CA LEU A 157 -23.72 0.92 25.50
C LEU A 157 -22.81 -0.29 25.76
N ILE A 158 -21.50 -0.16 25.50
CA ILE A 158 -20.50 -1.19 25.79
C ILE A 158 -20.31 -1.27 27.30
N GLN A 159 -20.30 -2.49 27.83
CA GLN A 159 -20.07 -2.78 29.24
C GLN A 159 -18.74 -3.53 29.41
N ASN A 160 -18.81 -4.79 29.80
CA ASN A 160 -17.68 -5.66 30.09
C ASN A 160 -17.50 -6.80 29.09
N GLU A 161 -18.13 -6.71 27.91
CA GLU A 161 -17.97 -7.69 26.83
C GLU A 161 -16.51 -7.78 26.39
N GLU A 162 -16.13 -8.96 25.87
CA GLU A 162 -14.75 -9.24 25.47
C GLU A 162 -14.47 -8.70 24.08
N PHE A 163 -15.39 -8.96 23.14
CA PHE A 163 -15.30 -8.57 21.75
C PHE A 163 -16.39 -7.57 21.39
N CYS A 164 -16.03 -6.59 20.57
CA CYS A 164 -16.91 -5.56 20.07
C CYS A 164 -16.95 -5.63 18.55
N LEU A 165 -18.16 -5.66 18.02
CA LEU A 165 -18.49 -5.61 16.60
C LEU A 165 -19.26 -4.32 16.33
N GLN A 166 -18.72 -3.45 15.48
CA GLN A 166 -19.46 -2.34 14.88
C GLN A 166 -19.87 -2.72 13.46
N ILE A 167 -21.13 -2.46 13.14
CA ILE A 167 -21.73 -2.69 11.82
C ILE A 167 -22.73 -1.59 11.45
N ASP A 168 -23.07 -1.54 10.16
CA ASP A 168 -24.17 -0.72 9.66
C ASP A 168 -25.53 -1.41 9.87
N ALA A 169 -26.60 -0.61 9.96
CA ALA A 169 -27.96 -1.07 10.25
C ALA A 169 -28.58 -1.98 9.18
N HIS A 170 -27.97 -2.16 8.03
CA HIS A 170 -28.45 -3.02 6.94
C HIS A 170 -27.40 -4.06 6.53
N SER A 171 -26.77 -4.62 7.56
CA SER A 171 -25.83 -5.73 7.45
C SER A 171 -26.56 -7.07 7.58
N GLN A 172 -25.93 -8.13 7.08
CA GLN A 172 -26.49 -9.46 7.15
C GLN A 172 -25.41 -10.48 7.53
N PHE A 173 -25.76 -11.34 8.48
CA PHE A 173 -24.84 -12.31 9.06
C PHE A 173 -24.97 -13.69 8.43
N ALA A 174 -23.86 -14.40 8.30
CA ALA A 174 -23.84 -15.82 7.96
C ALA A 174 -24.12 -16.73 9.16
N ARG A 175 -24.44 -18.00 8.91
CA ARG A 175 -24.52 -19.02 9.97
C ARG A 175 -23.15 -19.28 10.61
N GLY A 176 -23.11 -19.29 11.95
CA GLY A 176 -21.91 -19.51 12.77
C GLY A 176 -20.92 -18.34 12.75
N TRP A 177 -21.39 -17.14 12.40
CA TRP A 177 -20.52 -15.97 12.21
C TRP A 177 -19.69 -15.61 13.45
N ASP A 178 -20.25 -15.82 14.65
CA ASP A 178 -19.66 -15.45 15.94
C ASP A 178 -18.39 -16.26 16.23
N GLU A 179 -18.45 -17.58 16.05
CA GLU A 179 -17.27 -18.44 16.19
C GLU A 179 -16.24 -18.19 15.08
N MET A 180 -16.71 -18.07 13.83
CA MET A 180 -15.82 -17.87 12.68
C MET A 180 -15.05 -16.56 12.76
N LEU A 181 -15.70 -15.49 13.21
CA LEU A 181 -15.10 -14.17 13.32
C LEU A 181 -14.07 -14.10 14.46
N VAL A 182 -14.35 -14.74 15.59
CA VAL A 182 -13.37 -14.89 16.69
C VAL A 182 -12.19 -15.77 16.28
N LEU A 183 -12.44 -16.85 15.54
CA LEU A 183 -11.39 -17.71 15.01
C LEU A 183 -10.49 -16.93 14.03
N ASP A 184 -11.08 -16.16 13.13
CA ASP A 184 -10.32 -15.33 12.20
C ASP A 184 -9.48 -14.30 12.96
N TRP A 185 -10.07 -13.61 13.95
CA TRP A 185 -9.36 -12.68 14.83
C TRP A 185 -8.18 -13.33 15.55
N SER A 186 -8.34 -14.57 16.03
CA SER A 186 -7.23 -15.31 16.67
C SER A 186 -6.08 -15.60 15.69
N HIS A 187 -6.37 -15.80 14.41
CA HIS A 187 -5.35 -15.99 13.36
C HIS A 187 -4.68 -14.69 12.92
N ALA A 188 -5.18 -13.51 13.32
CA ALA A 188 -4.45 -12.26 13.18
C ALA A 188 -3.21 -12.23 14.09
N ASP A 189 -3.09 -13.16 15.05
CA ASP A 189 -1.97 -13.34 15.98
C ASP A 189 -1.51 -12.04 16.67
N ASN A 190 -2.50 -11.23 17.09
CA ASN A 190 -2.29 -9.94 17.74
C ASN A 190 -3.49 -9.57 18.64
N GLU A 191 -3.26 -9.40 19.95
CA GLU A 191 -4.27 -8.97 20.93
C GLU A 191 -4.85 -7.58 20.64
N MET A 192 -4.07 -6.74 19.95
CA MET A 192 -4.45 -5.38 19.57
C MET A 192 -5.05 -5.33 18.14
N ALA A 193 -5.42 -6.48 17.57
CA ALA A 193 -6.00 -6.55 16.23
C ALA A 193 -7.44 -6.00 16.18
N VAL A 194 -7.70 -5.25 15.11
CA VAL A 194 -9.03 -4.82 14.66
C VAL A 194 -9.23 -5.37 13.25
N ILE A 195 -10.08 -6.38 13.10
CA ILE A 195 -10.51 -6.86 11.79
C ILE A 195 -11.54 -5.88 11.23
N THR A 196 -11.31 -5.35 10.03
CA THR A 196 -12.19 -4.37 9.41
C THR A 196 -12.13 -4.50 7.90
N THR A 197 -13.19 -4.11 7.20
CA THR A 197 -13.24 -4.06 5.72
C THR A 197 -14.58 -3.48 5.29
N TYR A 198 -14.76 -3.23 3.99
CA TYR A 198 -16.09 -3.05 3.42
C TYR A 198 -16.69 -4.43 3.13
N PRO A 199 -17.84 -4.80 3.73
CA PRO A 199 -18.48 -6.07 3.45
C PRO A 199 -18.93 -6.19 1.98
N HIS A 200 -19.07 -7.41 1.48
CA HIS A 200 -19.63 -7.62 0.13
C HIS A 200 -21.12 -7.30 0.06
N GLN A 201 -21.61 -6.96 -1.13
CA GLN A 201 -23.05 -6.82 -1.40
C GLN A 201 -23.81 -8.11 -1.06
N THR A 202 -24.89 -7.97 -0.31
CA THR A 202 -25.88 -9.04 -0.11
C THR A 202 -26.60 -9.35 -1.43
N TYR A 203 -26.48 -10.59 -1.93
CA TYR A 203 -27.23 -11.07 -3.10
C TYR A 203 -28.38 -12.01 -2.73
N HIS A 204 -28.22 -12.79 -1.65
CA HIS A 204 -29.18 -13.79 -1.19
C HIS A 204 -29.32 -13.71 0.33
N ASP A 205 -30.53 -13.96 0.82
CA ASP A 205 -30.87 -13.99 2.25
C ASP A 205 -31.08 -15.43 2.74
N ASP A 206 -30.14 -16.31 2.41
CA ASP A 206 -30.16 -17.73 2.80
C ASP A 206 -29.24 -18.03 3.99
N GLY A 207 -28.45 -17.04 4.44
CA GLY A 207 -27.48 -17.18 5.52
C GLY A 207 -26.24 -18.01 5.14
N GLU A 208 -26.06 -18.32 3.86
CA GLU A 208 -24.83 -18.92 3.35
C GLU A 208 -23.79 -17.84 3.04
N LEU A 209 -22.52 -18.22 3.21
CA LEU A 209 -21.39 -17.38 2.84
C LEU A 209 -21.09 -17.52 1.35
N PRO A 210 -21.30 -16.48 0.54
CA PRO A 210 -20.91 -16.55 -0.85
C PRO A 210 -19.38 -16.54 -0.90
N ARG A 211 -18.78 -17.59 -1.46
CA ARG A 211 -17.33 -17.68 -1.65
C ARG A 211 -16.93 -16.96 -2.94
N TYR A 212 -16.72 -15.66 -2.83
CA TYR A 212 -16.33 -14.81 -3.96
C TYR A 212 -14.89 -15.08 -4.44
N GLY A 213 -14.03 -15.60 -3.57
CA GLY A 213 -12.61 -15.86 -3.87
C GLY A 213 -11.74 -14.61 -3.94
N ILE A 214 -12.34 -13.42 -3.91
CA ILE A 214 -11.71 -12.11 -3.79
C ILE A 214 -12.46 -11.30 -2.74
N TYR A 215 -11.73 -10.59 -1.88
CA TYR A 215 -12.27 -9.86 -0.73
C TYR A 215 -11.70 -8.43 -0.69
N PRO A 216 -12.43 -7.43 -0.16
CA PRO A 216 -11.91 -6.07 -0.09
C PRO A 216 -10.77 -5.94 0.94
N HIS A 217 -9.74 -5.20 0.57
CA HIS A 217 -8.57 -4.87 1.38
C HIS A 217 -8.28 -3.37 1.23
N ILE A 218 -8.36 -2.62 2.33
CA ILE A 218 -8.39 -1.15 2.30
C ILE A 218 -6.96 -0.64 2.34
N CYS A 219 -6.45 -0.31 1.16
CA CYS A 219 -5.05 0.03 0.97
C CYS A 219 -4.80 1.22 0.02
N LYS A 220 -5.87 1.86 -0.46
CA LYS A 220 -5.78 3.06 -1.31
C LYS A 220 -6.52 4.22 -0.67
N THR A 221 -5.97 5.40 -0.86
CA THR A 221 -6.59 6.67 -0.48
C THR A 221 -6.99 7.45 -1.73
N TYR A 222 -7.99 8.29 -1.57
CA TYR A 222 -8.40 9.28 -2.56
C TYR A 222 -8.65 10.60 -1.86
N ARG A 223 -8.18 11.71 -2.44
CA ARG A 223 -8.40 13.04 -1.90
C ARG A 223 -9.54 13.72 -2.66
N TYR A 224 -10.63 14.01 -1.97
CA TYR A 224 -11.69 14.85 -2.52
C TYR A 224 -11.22 16.31 -2.57
N GLY A 225 -11.79 17.14 -3.46
CA GLY A 225 -11.31 18.50 -3.80
C GLY A 225 -11.17 19.54 -2.67
N ASN A 226 -11.40 19.14 -1.42
CA ASN A 226 -11.22 19.90 -0.18
C ASN A 226 -10.16 19.29 0.78
N GLY A 227 -9.37 18.32 0.29
CA GLY A 227 -8.31 17.65 1.03
C GLY A 227 -8.77 16.46 1.89
N TYR A 228 -10.05 16.09 1.87
CA TYR A 228 -10.55 14.94 2.63
C TYR A 228 -10.08 13.62 2.04
N VAL A 229 -9.66 12.74 2.94
CA VAL A 229 -9.18 11.41 2.60
C VAL A 229 -10.37 10.47 2.64
N MET A 230 -10.59 9.76 1.55
CA MET A 230 -11.61 8.73 1.37
C MET A 230 -11.01 7.42 0.89
N PHE A 231 -11.78 6.35 1.01
CA PHE A 231 -11.42 5.01 0.51
C PHE A 231 -12.41 4.51 -0.57
N PRO A 232 -12.58 5.22 -1.70
CA PRO A 232 -13.61 4.87 -2.70
C PRO A 232 -13.26 3.61 -3.50
N VAL A 233 -12.02 3.12 -3.44
CA VAL A 233 -11.58 1.92 -4.16
C VAL A 233 -10.71 1.07 -3.22
N CYS A 234 -11.22 -0.10 -2.84
CA CYS A 234 -10.41 -1.10 -2.15
C CYS A 234 -9.47 -1.79 -3.13
N GLY A 235 -8.32 -2.24 -2.64
CA GLY A 235 -7.66 -3.38 -3.27
C GLY A 235 -8.55 -4.61 -3.13
N MET A 236 -8.45 -5.55 -4.06
CA MET A 236 -9.12 -6.84 -3.93
C MET A 236 -8.08 -7.91 -3.63
N ILE A 237 -8.20 -8.60 -2.51
CA ILE A 237 -7.30 -9.67 -2.09
C ILE A 237 -7.89 -11.05 -2.38
N ALA A 238 -7.13 -11.88 -3.09
CA ALA A 238 -7.43 -13.28 -3.33
C ALA A 238 -6.58 -14.17 -2.43
N ASN A 239 -7.02 -15.42 -2.20
CA ASN A 239 -6.27 -16.45 -1.47
C ASN A 239 -5.86 -16.07 -0.03
N SER A 240 -6.51 -15.08 0.59
CA SER A 240 -6.29 -14.73 1.99
C SER A 240 -6.87 -15.80 2.93
N LYS A 241 -6.00 -16.58 3.58
CA LYS A 241 -6.38 -17.68 4.50
C LYS A 241 -6.29 -17.33 5.98
N ILE A 242 -5.59 -16.24 6.30
CA ILE A 242 -5.54 -15.61 7.62
C ILE A 242 -5.72 -14.10 7.43
N PRO A 243 -6.16 -13.34 8.46
CA PRO A 243 -6.27 -11.89 8.34
C PRO A 243 -4.97 -11.26 7.86
N GLN A 244 -5.09 -10.27 6.98
CA GLN A 244 -3.94 -9.59 6.37
C GLN A 244 -3.85 -8.17 6.88
N LEU A 245 -2.67 -7.81 7.38
CA LEU A 245 -2.40 -6.46 7.88
C LEU A 245 -2.72 -5.42 6.80
N GLU A 246 -3.57 -4.46 7.13
CA GLU A 246 -3.98 -3.38 6.25
C GLU A 246 -3.79 -2.01 6.92
N ALA A 247 -3.94 -0.95 6.13
CA ALA A 247 -3.61 0.40 6.56
C ALA A 247 -4.80 1.15 7.18
N PHE A 248 -6.03 0.81 6.82
CA PHE A 248 -7.19 1.67 7.07
C PHE A 248 -8.37 0.88 7.63
N TRP A 249 -9.17 1.59 8.41
CA TRP A 249 -10.41 1.15 9.04
C TRP A 249 -11.62 1.49 8.16
N SER A 250 -12.65 0.65 8.19
CA SER A 250 -13.95 0.89 7.56
C SER A 250 -15.05 1.09 8.60
N ASP A 251 -15.97 1.96 8.23
CA ASP A 251 -17.13 2.33 9.01
C ASP A 251 -18.31 1.35 8.88
N SER A 252 -18.26 0.42 7.92
CA SER A 252 -19.31 -0.58 7.71
C SER A 252 -19.12 -1.86 8.52
N PHE A 253 -17.88 -2.19 8.90
CA PHE A 253 -17.55 -3.39 9.65
C PHE A 253 -16.21 -3.27 10.38
N SER A 254 -16.24 -3.48 11.70
CA SER A 254 -15.08 -3.46 12.57
C SER A 254 -15.26 -4.40 13.75
N PHE A 255 -14.35 -5.36 13.92
CA PHE A 255 -14.38 -6.38 14.95
C PHE A 255 -13.04 -6.48 15.69
N GLY A 256 -13.07 -6.52 17.01
CA GLY A 256 -11.88 -6.74 17.82
C GLY A 256 -12.22 -6.77 19.29
N LYS A 257 -11.21 -6.68 20.16
CA LYS A 257 -11.45 -6.58 21.60
C LYS A 257 -12.17 -5.28 21.95
N CYS A 258 -13.13 -5.35 22.87
CA CYS A 258 -13.83 -4.15 23.36
C CYS A 258 -12.92 -3.13 24.05
N HIS A 259 -11.70 -3.51 24.45
CA HIS A 259 -10.74 -2.51 24.94
C HIS A 259 -10.36 -1.49 23.85
N ALA A 260 -10.45 -1.81 22.55
CA ALA A 260 -10.28 -0.84 21.46
C ALA A 260 -11.31 0.29 21.54
N GLU A 261 -12.59 -0.07 21.66
CA GLU A 261 -13.68 0.89 21.73
C GLU A 261 -13.70 1.67 23.05
N ARG A 262 -13.34 1.04 24.17
CA ARG A 262 -13.29 1.70 25.49
C ARG A 262 -12.09 2.63 25.65
N ASN A 263 -10.92 2.24 25.16
CA ASN A 263 -9.69 3.04 25.31
C ASN A 263 -9.59 4.14 24.26
N VAL A 264 -10.27 3.98 23.12
CA VAL A 264 -10.22 4.93 22.00
C VAL A 264 -11.64 5.39 21.69
N PRO A 265 -12.18 6.37 22.44
CA PRO A 265 -13.54 6.84 22.22
C PRO A 265 -13.66 7.64 20.91
N VAL A 266 -14.80 7.52 20.23
CA VAL A 266 -15.16 8.36 19.08
C VAL A 266 -15.45 9.78 19.57
N ASP A 267 -14.92 10.77 18.88
CA ASP A 267 -15.08 12.18 19.23
C ASP A 267 -16.48 12.70 18.84
N PRO A 268 -17.33 13.08 19.81
CA PRO A 268 -18.68 13.57 19.54
C PRO A 268 -18.70 15.02 19.04
N HIS A 269 -17.58 15.75 19.10
CA HIS A 269 -17.48 17.17 18.74
C HIS A 269 -17.16 17.38 17.25
N MET A 270 -17.43 16.37 16.41
CA MET A 270 -17.33 16.45 14.95
C MET A 270 -18.64 16.05 14.25
N PRO A 271 -19.75 16.75 14.53
CA PRO A 271 -20.99 16.55 13.80
C PRO A 271 -20.81 16.77 12.30
N TRP A 272 -21.46 15.97 11.47
CA TRP A 272 -21.40 16.10 10.01
C TRP A 272 -20.00 15.94 9.38
N LEU A 273 -19.06 15.28 10.07
CA LEU A 273 -17.79 14.91 9.44
C LEU A 273 -18.03 13.73 8.48
N TRP A 274 -18.30 14.02 7.22
CA TRP A 274 -18.43 13.02 6.16
C TRP A 274 -17.04 12.63 5.63
N ASN A 275 -16.92 11.41 5.11
CA ASN A 275 -15.80 10.95 4.28
C ASN A 275 -14.42 10.78 4.96
N SER A 276 -14.09 11.53 6.00
CA SER A 276 -12.78 11.48 6.69
C SER A 276 -12.78 10.83 8.06
N GLU A 277 -13.94 10.45 8.58
CA GLU A 277 -14.05 9.68 9.83
C GLU A 277 -13.20 8.42 9.77
N ALA A 278 -13.32 7.65 8.69
CA ALA A 278 -12.68 6.35 8.61
C ALA A 278 -11.14 6.48 8.67
N PHE A 279 -10.59 7.47 7.97
CA PHE A 279 -9.17 7.81 8.06
C PHE A 279 -8.76 8.27 9.46
N LEU A 280 -9.54 9.17 10.08
CA LEU A 280 -9.24 9.64 11.42
C LEU A 280 -9.27 8.51 12.44
N ARG A 281 -10.29 7.63 12.38
CA ARG A 281 -10.43 6.45 13.24
C ARG A 281 -9.24 5.52 13.08
N SER A 282 -8.80 5.29 11.83
CA SER A 282 -7.60 4.50 11.52
C SER A 282 -6.36 5.06 12.21
N ALA A 283 -6.11 6.36 12.05
CA ALA A 283 -4.95 7.04 12.63
C ALA A 283 -4.97 7.03 14.17
N ILE A 284 -6.12 7.30 14.77
CA ILE A 284 -6.27 7.32 16.22
C ILE A 284 -6.10 5.91 16.80
N LEU A 285 -6.74 4.88 16.25
CA LEU A 285 -6.53 3.49 16.70
C LEU A 285 -5.05 3.08 16.58
N TRP A 286 -4.42 3.36 15.43
CA TRP A 286 -3.04 2.96 15.19
C TRP A 286 -2.04 3.63 16.13
N THR A 287 -2.24 4.92 16.43
CA THR A 287 -1.40 5.67 17.39
C THR A 287 -1.62 5.24 18.84
N HIS A 288 -2.76 4.62 19.16
CA HIS A 288 -3.02 3.95 20.44
C HIS A 288 -2.47 2.51 20.51
N GLY A 289 -1.86 2.02 19.44
CA GLY A 289 -1.18 0.72 19.40
C GLY A 289 -1.98 -0.42 18.79
N TYR A 290 -3.14 -0.13 18.19
CA TYR A 290 -3.94 -1.13 17.48
C TYR A 290 -3.48 -1.30 16.03
N GLU A 291 -3.79 -2.45 15.43
CA GLU A 291 -3.50 -2.76 14.04
C GLU A 291 -4.79 -3.16 13.31
N MET A 292 -4.91 -2.77 12.05
CA MET A 292 -6.06 -3.12 11.21
C MET A 292 -5.74 -4.33 10.34
N TYR A 293 -6.72 -5.21 10.16
CA TYR A 293 -6.59 -6.39 9.32
C TYR A 293 -7.83 -6.59 8.45
N SER A 294 -7.64 -6.80 7.15
CA SER A 294 -8.72 -7.28 6.32
C SER A 294 -9.00 -8.75 6.67
N PRO A 295 -10.27 -9.19 6.78
CA PRO A 295 -10.60 -10.55 7.15
C PRO A 295 -10.08 -11.56 6.13
N SER A 296 -9.89 -12.81 6.57
CA SER A 296 -9.67 -13.91 5.62
C SER A 296 -10.96 -14.24 4.86
N GLU A 297 -10.86 -15.16 3.90
CA GLU A 297 -12.03 -15.76 3.25
C GLU A 297 -13.02 -16.34 4.27
N ASN A 298 -12.54 -16.87 5.40
CA ASN A 298 -13.40 -17.47 6.42
C ASN A 298 -13.93 -16.44 7.44
N GLY A 299 -13.25 -15.30 7.61
CA GLY A 299 -13.70 -14.21 8.47
C GLY A 299 -14.65 -13.22 7.77
N SER A 300 -14.82 -13.34 6.46
CA SER A 300 -15.72 -12.50 5.64
C SER A 300 -17.20 -12.89 5.82
N VAL A 301 -17.67 -12.93 7.06
CA VAL A 301 -18.94 -13.56 7.51
C VAL A 301 -20.15 -12.64 7.53
N ILE A 302 -19.96 -11.38 7.14
CA ILE A 302 -20.98 -10.34 7.12
C ILE A 302 -21.04 -9.75 5.71
N SER A 303 -22.24 -9.53 5.20
CA SER A 303 -22.51 -8.80 3.96
C SER A 303 -23.30 -7.52 4.26
N HIS A 304 -23.27 -6.59 3.31
CA HIS A 304 -23.90 -5.29 3.43
C HIS A 304 -24.90 -5.09 2.29
N ASN A 305 -26.04 -4.47 2.59
CA ASN A 305 -27.00 -4.10 1.54
C ASN A 305 -26.76 -2.67 1.03
N TYR A 306 -26.04 -2.53 -0.08
CA TYR A 306 -25.78 -1.24 -0.75
C TYR A 306 -26.94 -0.74 -1.63
N THR A 307 -28.12 -1.37 -1.61
CA THR A 307 -29.28 -0.82 -2.33
C THR A 307 -29.80 0.43 -1.64
N ASP A 308 -30.11 1.46 -2.44
CA ASP A 308 -30.76 2.68 -1.95
C ASP A 308 -32.04 2.35 -1.15
N ASN A 309 -32.28 3.12 -0.09
CA ASN A 309 -33.54 3.05 0.61
C ASN A 309 -34.56 3.92 -0.13
N GLU A 310 -35.57 3.30 -0.74
CA GLU A 310 -36.61 4.02 -1.48
C GLU A 310 -37.33 5.06 -0.60
N ASN A 311 -37.39 4.84 0.72
CA ASN A 311 -38.01 5.77 1.66
C ASN A 311 -37.12 6.95 2.03
N GLU A 312 -35.80 6.89 1.81
CA GLU A 312 -34.86 7.97 2.19
C GLU A 312 -35.18 9.28 1.47
N GLN A 313 -35.65 9.19 0.22
CA GLN A 313 -36.05 10.36 -0.57
C GLN A 313 -37.29 11.08 0.00
N THR A 314 -38.06 10.41 0.86
CA THR A 314 -39.25 10.96 1.51
C THR A 314 -38.96 11.58 2.88
N TRP A 315 -37.74 11.39 3.40
CA TRP A 315 -37.34 11.94 4.68
C TRP A 315 -37.12 13.45 4.53
N GLY A 316 -38.06 14.24 5.03
CA GLY A 316 -37.89 15.70 5.13
C GLY A 316 -36.67 16.07 5.97
N THR A 317 -36.03 17.21 5.66
CA THR A 317 -34.93 17.77 6.45
C THR A 317 -35.49 18.73 7.49
N ALA A 318 -35.39 18.37 8.78
CA ALA A 318 -35.77 19.25 9.88
C ALA A 318 -34.63 20.17 10.34
N PHE A 319 -33.45 20.07 9.72
CA PHE A 319 -32.25 20.79 10.16
C PHE A 319 -32.25 22.23 9.67
N ASP A 320 -31.91 23.14 10.57
CA ASP A 320 -31.56 24.51 10.21
C ASP A 320 -30.24 24.49 9.40
N GLU A 321 -30.32 24.86 8.13
CA GLU A 321 -29.19 24.80 7.20
C GLU A 321 -28.03 25.73 7.60
N GLU A 322 -28.33 26.86 8.25
CA GLU A 322 -27.30 27.77 8.76
C GLU A 322 -26.51 27.11 9.90
N THR A 323 -27.21 26.53 10.88
CA THR A 323 -26.61 25.77 11.98
C THR A 323 -25.79 24.59 11.47
N LYS A 324 -26.36 23.79 10.55
CA LYS A 324 -25.67 22.63 9.97
C LYS A 324 -24.39 23.05 9.23
N THR A 325 -24.45 24.13 8.46
CA THR A 325 -23.28 24.67 7.73
C THR A 325 -22.18 25.07 8.71
N ARG A 326 -22.53 25.83 9.76
CA ARG A 326 -21.59 26.27 10.79
C ARG A 326 -20.96 25.10 11.54
N GLU A 327 -21.74 24.11 11.92
CA GLU A 327 -21.24 22.91 12.62
C GLU A 327 -20.36 22.03 11.73
N THR A 328 -20.71 21.91 10.46
CA THR A 328 -19.89 21.21 9.46
C THR A 328 -18.54 21.92 9.31
N GLU A 329 -18.52 23.25 9.25
CA GLU A 329 -17.27 24.03 9.19
C GLU A 329 -16.40 23.81 10.43
N LEU A 330 -16.97 23.90 11.65
CA LEU A 330 -16.25 23.67 12.90
C LEU A 330 -15.66 22.25 12.98
N SER A 331 -16.44 21.24 12.59
CA SER A 331 -16.02 19.83 12.60
C SER A 331 -14.91 19.56 11.60
N ASN A 332 -15.02 20.14 10.42
CA ASN A 332 -14.01 20.06 9.39
C ASN A 332 -12.69 20.74 9.82
N ASN A 333 -12.78 21.90 10.47
CA ASN A 333 -11.61 22.58 11.01
C ASN A 333 -10.99 21.84 12.20
N ARG A 334 -11.82 21.17 13.02
CA ARG A 334 -11.35 20.29 14.09
C ARG A 334 -10.59 19.08 13.54
N TYR A 335 -11.13 18.41 12.52
CA TYR A 335 -10.41 17.35 11.80
C TYR A 335 -9.07 17.85 11.25
N ARG A 336 -9.07 18.99 10.54
CA ARG A 336 -7.84 19.59 9.99
C ARG A 336 -6.81 19.90 11.07
N LEU A 337 -7.26 20.46 12.19
CA LEU A 337 -6.40 20.73 13.35
C LEU A 337 -5.75 19.45 13.87
N GLN A 338 -6.53 18.36 14.03
CA GLN A 338 -6.01 17.08 14.51
C GLN A 338 -4.98 16.49 13.55
N VAL A 339 -5.27 16.46 12.24
CA VAL A 339 -4.36 15.86 11.24
C VAL A 339 -3.22 16.79 10.79
N GLY A 340 -3.13 17.99 11.36
CA GLY A 340 -2.10 18.99 11.00
C GLY A 340 -2.27 19.61 9.62
N ALA A 341 -3.48 19.56 9.05
CA ALA A 341 -3.79 20.18 7.76
C ALA A 341 -4.06 21.69 7.92
N PRO A 342 -3.58 22.54 6.99
CA PRO A 342 -3.86 23.98 7.03
C PRO A 342 -5.37 24.27 6.96
N PHE A 343 -5.84 25.22 7.78
CA PHE A 343 -7.19 25.75 7.72
C PHE A 343 -7.25 27.21 8.18
N LYS A 344 -8.37 27.88 7.89
CA LYS A 344 -8.70 29.23 8.37
C LYS A 344 -10.11 29.20 8.94
N GLY A 345 -10.38 30.07 9.92
CA GLY A 345 -11.70 30.21 10.53
C GLY A 345 -11.80 29.58 11.92
N PRO A 346 -13.01 29.52 12.48
CA PRO A 346 -13.24 29.03 13.83
C PRO A 346 -13.06 27.50 13.91
N VAL A 347 -12.67 27.00 15.07
CA VAL A 347 -12.52 25.58 15.37
C VAL A 347 -13.04 25.28 16.76
N ASP A 348 -13.74 24.16 16.92
CA ASP A 348 -14.15 23.67 18.24
C ASP A 348 -12.99 22.91 18.90
N THR A 349 -12.56 23.41 20.07
CA THR A 349 -11.44 22.87 20.85
C THR A 349 -11.87 22.11 22.10
N VAL A 350 -13.17 21.93 22.32
CA VAL A 350 -13.71 21.22 23.49
C VAL A 350 -13.15 19.80 23.56
N GLU A 351 -12.63 19.43 24.74
CA GLU A 351 -12.06 18.10 25.03
C GLU A 351 -11.03 17.59 24.01
N LEU A 352 -10.31 18.45 23.26
CA LEU A 352 -9.36 17.99 22.23
C LEU A 352 -8.36 16.95 22.73
N ASP A 353 -7.80 17.15 23.93
CA ASP A 353 -6.81 16.25 24.52
C ASP A 353 -7.37 14.84 24.73
N LYS A 354 -8.67 14.72 25.03
CA LYS A 354 -9.35 13.44 25.29
C LYS A 354 -9.50 12.58 24.05
N TYR A 355 -9.60 13.20 22.88
CA TYR A 355 -9.76 12.52 21.58
C TYR A 355 -8.54 12.72 20.67
N SER A 356 -7.38 13.01 21.27
CA SER A 356 -6.12 13.21 20.57
C SER A 356 -5.51 11.88 20.11
N PHE A 357 -4.44 11.95 19.31
CA PHE A 357 -3.69 10.75 18.93
C PHE A 357 -3.05 10.06 20.14
N GLY A 358 -2.91 8.75 20.04
CA GLY A 358 -2.30 7.95 21.09
C GLY A 358 -0.80 8.16 21.21
N SER A 359 -0.22 7.65 22.30
CA SER A 359 1.21 7.78 22.56
C SER A 359 2.03 6.56 22.17
N ALA A 360 1.41 5.43 21.82
CA ALA A 360 2.12 4.20 21.49
C ALA A 360 3.03 4.39 20.26
N ARG A 361 2.53 5.14 19.26
CA ARG A 361 3.25 5.57 18.05
C ARG A 361 2.76 6.96 17.64
N THR A 362 3.58 7.70 16.89
CA THR A 362 3.23 9.06 16.47
C THR A 362 2.38 9.06 15.19
N TYR A 363 1.63 10.14 14.98
CA TYR A 363 0.89 10.33 13.73
C TYR A 363 1.80 10.39 12.50
N LEU A 364 3.02 10.93 12.62
CA LEU A 364 4.00 10.92 11.53
C LEU A 364 4.42 9.50 11.15
N GLN A 365 4.61 8.61 12.13
CA GLN A 365 4.88 7.19 11.84
C GLN A 365 3.69 6.52 11.14
N TYR A 366 2.44 6.95 11.43
CA TYR A 366 1.26 6.45 10.73
C TYR A 366 1.21 6.93 9.27
N LEU A 367 1.56 8.19 9.00
CA LEU A 367 1.67 8.69 7.62
C LEU A 367 2.73 7.92 6.83
N GLU A 368 3.89 7.63 7.43
CA GLU A 368 4.94 6.79 6.80
C GLU A 368 4.45 5.35 6.58
N PHE A 369 3.81 4.74 7.58
CA PHE A 369 3.24 3.39 7.51
C PHE A 369 2.24 3.26 6.35
N THR A 370 1.34 4.24 6.22
CA THR A 370 0.31 4.25 5.17
C THR A 370 0.84 4.73 3.82
N GLY A 371 1.94 5.49 3.79
CA GLY A 371 2.46 6.14 2.59
C GLY A 371 1.73 7.44 2.22
N MET A 372 0.99 8.02 3.17
CA MET A 372 0.25 9.27 2.96
C MET A 372 1.10 10.51 3.25
N THR A 373 0.77 11.61 2.58
CA THR A 373 1.45 12.90 2.77
C THR A 373 0.48 14.06 2.80
N HIS A 374 0.72 15.08 3.62
CA HIS A 374 -0.05 16.33 3.58
C HIS A 374 0.61 17.41 2.71
N GLU A 375 1.70 17.07 2.03
CA GLU A 375 2.37 17.98 1.10
C GLU A 375 1.49 18.24 -0.12
N GLU A 376 1.24 19.53 -0.40
CA GLU A 376 0.43 19.94 -1.53
C GLU A 376 1.06 19.51 -2.86
N GLY A 377 0.28 18.88 -3.72
CA GLY A 377 0.74 18.42 -5.04
C GLY A 377 1.52 17.10 -5.03
N VAL A 378 1.68 16.44 -3.88
CA VAL A 378 2.27 15.09 -3.79
C VAL A 378 1.15 14.05 -3.66
N GLU A 379 1.21 13.01 -4.49
CA GLU A 379 0.25 11.90 -4.43
C GLU A 379 0.60 10.93 -3.30
N ASP A 380 -0.43 10.38 -2.65
CA ASP A 380 -0.25 9.32 -1.64
C ASP A 380 0.31 8.04 -2.30
N ILE A 381 1.23 7.37 -1.62
CA ILE A 381 1.71 6.04 -2.01
C ILE A 381 0.70 5.02 -1.50
N ALA A 382 0.11 4.21 -2.39
CA ALA A 382 -0.81 3.17 -1.99
C ALA A 382 -0.19 2.20 -0.97
N ALA A 383 -0.93 1.91 0.10
CA ALA A 383 -0.57 0.96 1.15
C ALA A 383 -0.76 -0.51 0.74
N CYS A 384 -1.07 -0.79 -0.54
CA CYS A 384 -1.35 -2.14 -1.04
C CYS A 384 -0.11 -3.04 -1.19
N ARG A 385 1.02 -2.61 -0.63
CA ARG A 385 2.30 -3.32 -0.60
C ARG A 385 2.34 -4.26 0.61
N GLN A 386 3.38 -5.10 0.69
CA GLN A 386 3.64 -5.84 1.93
C GLN A 386 3.84 -4.86 3.08
N LEU A 387 2.89 -4.84 4.01
CA LEU A 387 2.98 -4.08 5.26
C LEU A 387 3.71 -4.91 6.31
N HIS A 388 4.41 -4.20 7.18
CA HIS A 388 5.16 -4.76 8.31
C HIS A 388 4.74 -4.02 9.57
N TRP A 389 4.60 -4.76 10.66
CA TRP A 389 4.29 -4.20 11.96
C TRP A 389 5.38 -3.23 12.40
N VAL A 390 4.96 -2.04 12.84
CA VAL A 390 5.84 -0.99 13.34
C VAL A 390 5.85 -1.07 14.88
N PRO A 391 6.99 -1.38 15.52
CA PRO A 391 7.07 -1.49 16.97
C PRO A 391 6.65 -0.22 17.70
N TYR A 392 6.10 -0.39 18.90
CA TYR A 392 5.67 0.74 19.73
C TYR A 392 6.87 1.58 20.20
N THR A 393 6.83 2.88 19.91
CA THR A 393 7.79 3.87 20.42
C THR A 393 7.62 4.01 21.95
N ASN A 394 6.37 4.00 22.43
CA ASN A 394 6.04 3.94 23.85
C ASN A 394 5.17 2.71 24.15
N ALA A 395 5.82 1.59 24.49
CA ALA A 395 5.12 0.34 24.79
C ALA A 395 4.22 0.43 26.04
N SER A 396 4.50 1.35 26.97
CA SER A 396 3.79 1.45 28.27
C SER A 396 2.27 1.57 28.11
N ALA A 397 1.81 2.28 27.07
CA ALA A 397 0.39 2.44 26.77
C ALA A 397 -0.29 1.11 26.42
N VAL A 398 0.40 0.23 25.67
CA VAL A 398 -0.10 -1.10 25.29
C VAL A 398 0.09 -2.09 26.45
N GLU A 399 1.20 -2.01 27.16
CA GLU A 399 1.48 -2.87 28.33
C GLU A 399 0.49 -2.65 29.48
N SER A 400 -0.11 -1.46 29.60
CA SER A 400 -1.20 -1.23 30.57
C SER A 400 -2.54 -1.84 30.17
N ILE A 401 -2.73 -2.13 28.88
CA ILE A 401 -3.95 -2.76 28.34
C ILE A 401 -3.81 -4.28 28.41
N VAL A 402 -2.66 -4.80 27.96
CA VAL A 402 -2.38 -6.24 27.88
C VAL A 402 -1.53 -6.67 29.09
N ASP A 403 -2.21 -6.92 30.21
CA ASP A 403 -1.53 -7.24 31.48
C ASP A 403 -0.55 -8.42 31.36
N GLY A 404 0.61 -8.32 32.02
CA GLY A 404 1.64 -9.36 31.96
C GLY A 404 2.37 -9.51 30.62
N TRP A 405 2.03 -8.75 29.57
CA TRP A 405 2.85 -8.66 28.36
C TRP A 405 3.81 -7.46 28.45
N LYS A 406 5.03 -7.65 27.94
CA LYS A 406 6.05 -6.59 27.83
C LYS A 406 6.66 -6.64 26.44
N LEU A 407 6.80 -5.49 25.79
CA LEU A 407 7.45 -5.42 24.48
C LEU A 407 8.92 -5.83 24.58
N ARG A 408 9.58 -5.41 25.66
CA ARG A 408 10.97 -5.74 25.97
C ARG A 408 11.01 -6.31 27.39
N PRO A 409 11.07 -7.64 27.57
CA PRO A 409 11.11 -8.24 28.91
C PRO A 409 12.39 -7.83 29.66
N ASP A 410 12.27 -7.55 30.97
CA ASP A 410 13.39 -7.20 31.83
C ASP A 410 14.45 -8.33 31.84
N VAL A 411 15.68 -8.02 31.43
CA VAL A 411 16.81 -8.96 31.32
C VAL A 411 17.31 -9.48 32.69
N LYS A 412 16.65 -9.14 33.80
CA LYS A 412 17.10 -9.46 35.17
C LYS A 412 17.01 -10.95 35.54
N GLY A 413 16.45 -11.81 34.68
CA GLY A 413 16.38 -13.27 34.89
C GLY A 413 17.19 -14.13 33.91
N ALA A 414 17.83 -13.53 32.90
CA ALA A 414 18.59 -14.29 31.91
C ALA A 414 19.95 -14.71 32.48
N LYS A 415 20.08 -16.02 32.75
CA LYS A 415 21.28 -16.71 33.24
C LYS A 415 22.57 -16.14 32.61
N SER A 416 23.55 -15.86 33.46
CA SER A 416 24.81 -15.17 33.12
C SER A 416 25.45 -15.67 31.83
N ARG A 417 25.99 -14.73 31.05
CA ARG A 417 26.83 -14.89 29.84
C ARG A 417 27.81 -16.08 29.86
N LYS A 418 28.32 -16.45 31.03
CA LYS A 418 29.18 -17.63 31.25
C LYS A 418 28.52 -18.99 30.93
N GLN A 419 27.20 -19.11 31.03
CA GLN A 419 26.49 -20.35 30.66
C GLN A 419 26.24 -20.47 29.14
N LEU A 420 26.16 -19.35 28.42
CA LEU A 420 26.09 -19.33 26.96
C LEU A 420 27.45 -19.63 26.33
N GLU A 421 28.54 -19.11 26.90
CA GLU A 421 29.92 -19.43 26.49
C GLU A 421 30.26 -20.91 26.72
N ALA A 422 29.74 -21.52 27.80
CA ALA A 422 29.89 -22.95 28.06
C ALA A 422 29.15 -23.85 27.05
N LYS A 423 28.00 -23.40 26.51
CA LYS A 423 27.26 -24.14 25.47
C LYS A 423 27.91 -24.03 24.09
N MET A 424 28.47 -22.87 23.74
CA MET A 424 29.23 -22.69 22.50
C MET A 424 30.51 -23.56 22.47
N GLY A 425 31.16 -23.75 23.62
CA GLY A 425 32.34 -24.62 23.72
C GLY A 425 32.06 -26.11 23.42
N THR A 426 30.86 -26.61 23.75
CA THR A 426 30.46 -27.99 23.41
C THR A 426 30.02 -28.17 21.97
N GLN A 427 29.54 -27.10 21.30
CA GLN A 427 29.08 -27.17 19.91
C GLN A 427 30.24 -27.27 18.91
N LEU A 428 31.40 -26.69 19.25
CA LEU A 428 32.65 -26.87 18.48
C LEU A 428 33.17 -28.33 18.49
N SER A 429 32.83 -29.15 19.49
CA SER A 429 33.25 -30.56 19.52
C SER A 429 32.37 -31.49 18.66
N LEU A 430 31.13 -31.08 18.36
CA LEU A 430 30.22 -31.86 17.52
C LEU A 430 30.51 -31.67 16.02
N GLU A 431 30.98 -30.49 15.62
CA GLU A 431 31.39 -30.20 14.24
C GLU A 431 32.68 -30.93 13.83
N GLU A 432 33.56 -31.27 14.79
CA GLU A 432 34.75 -32.11 14.54
C GLU A 432 34.42 -33.61 14.36
N GLU A 433 33.27 -34.11 14.83
CA GLU A 433 32.84 -35.49 14.57
C GLU A 433 32.04 -35.63 13.26
N LEU A 434 31.30 -34.58 12.85
CA LEU A 434 30.54 -34.58 11.59
C LEU A 434 31.44 -34.52 10.35
N SER A 435 32.64 -33.93 10.43
CA SER A 435 33.59 -33.90 9.30
C SER A 435 34.20 -35.25 8.96
N LYS A 436 34.14 -36.24 9.87
CA LYS A 436 34.65 -37.60 9.65
C LYS A 436 33.67 -38.52 8.90
N ILE A 437 32.41 -38.09 8.73
CA ILE A 437 31.38 -38.87 8.04
C ILE A 437 31.35 -38.58 6.53
N ASP A 438 31.78 -37.38 6.10
CA ASP A 438 31.83 -36.99 4.68
C ASP A 438 32.94 -37.68 3.87
N ASP A 439 34.04 -38.09 4.54
CA ASP A 439 35.12 -38.87 3.92
C ASP A 439 34.70 -40.31 3.56
N PHE A 440 33.58 -40.81 4.09
CA PHE A 440 33.07 -42.16 3.79
C PHE A 440 32.15 -42.18 2.54
N PHE A 441 31.50 -41.07 2.21
CA PHE A 441 30.56 -40.97 1.08
C PHE A 441 31.24 -40.66 -0.26
N THR A 442 32.40 -40.00 -0.24
CA THR A 442 33.18 -39.67 -1.45
C THR A 442 33.89 -40.89 -2.07
N ALA A 443 34.15 -41.95 -1.29
CA ALA A 443 34.76 -43.19 -1.80
C ALA A 443 33.77 -44.14 -2.52
N ALA A 444 32.47 -44.10 -2.18
CA ALA A 444 31.46 -45.00 -2.76
C ALA A 444 30.99 -44.58 -4.17
N MET A 445 31.09 -43.30 -4.51
CA MET A 445 30.65 -42.75 -5.80
C MET A 445 31.63 -42.99 -6.96
N TRP A 446 32.87 -43.42 -6.68
CA TRP A 446 33.86 -43.76 -7.70
C TRP A 446 33.77 -45.22 -8.22
N PHE A 447 32.94 -46.08 -7.63
CA PHE A 447 32.82 -47.49 -8.04
C PHE A 447 31.62 -47.81 -8.96
N ALA A 448 30.67 -46.90 -9.14
CA ALA A 448 29.45 -47.17 -9.91
C ALA A 448 29.44 -46.59 -11.35
N GLY A 449 30.42 -45.75 -11.72
CA GLY A 449 30.49 -45.10 -13.04
C GLY A 449 31.20 -45.89 -14.15
N GLY A 450 31.69 -47.11 -13.88
CA GLY A 450 32.62 -47.83 -14.74
C GLY A 450 32.04 -48.93 -15.66
N ILE A 451 30.73 -49.18 -15.67
CA ILE A 451 30.14 -50.29 -16.44
C ILE A 451 28.92 -49.84 -17.24
N ALA A 452 29.11 -49.00 -18.25
CA ALA A 452 28.11 -48.80 -19.32
C ALA A 452 28.74 -48.19 -20.59
N ALA A 453 29.81 -48.80 -21.09
CA ALA A 453 30.29 -48.53 -22.43
C ALA A 453 30.95 -49.80 -23.00
N SER A 454 30.17 -50.68 -23.63
CA SER A 454 30.61 -51.65 -24.66
C SER A 454 29.47 -52.55 -25.14
N MET A 455 29.35 -52.68 -26.48
CA MET A 455 28.58 -53.67 -27.27
C MET A 455 27.07 -53.42 -27.44
N PHE A 456 26.41 -53.63 -28.59
CA PHE A 456 26.70 -53.63 -30.03
C PHE A 456 25.36 -54.07 -30.70
N ILE A 457 25.08 -53.58 -31.92
CA ILE A 457 24.48 -54.33 -33.07
C ILE A 457 22.94 -54.59 -33.15
N SER A 458 22.36 -53.97 -34.19
CA SER A 458 21.47 -54.53 -35.24
C SER A 458 19.95 -54.68 -35.05
N ASN A 459 19.26 -54.04 -36.01
CA ASN A 459 18.04 -54.41 -36.75
C ASN A 459 16.85 -55.06 -36.03
N GLY A 460 15.69 -54.46 -36.30
CA GLY A 460 14.56 -55.23 -36.85
C GLY A 460 13.21 -54.99 -36.19
N GLY A 461 12.27 -54.45 -36.98
CA GLY A 461 10.88 -54.88 -36.96
C GLY A 461 9.95 -54.20 -35.95
N LEU A 462 9.25 -53.16 -36.41
CA LEU A 462 7.91 -52.89 -35.91
C LEU A 462 6.97 -52.64 -37.09
N SER A 463 6.20 -53.68 -37.43
CA SER A 463 4.95 -53.56 -38.16
C SER A 463 3.82 -54.19 -37.36
N SER A 464 2.71 -53.44 -37.33
CA SER A 464 1.33 -53.82 -37.01
C SER A 464 0.98 -54.32 -35.61
N VAL A 465 0.36 -53.43 -34.82
CA VAL A 465 -1.09 -53.56 -34.53
C VAL A 465 -1.72 -52.16 -34.66
N PHE A 466 -2.45 -51.98 -35.75
CA PHE A 466 -3.40 -50.89 -35.91
C PHE A 466 -4.55 -51.04 -34.92
N ARG A 467 -5.11 -49.88 -34.51
CA ARG A 467 -6.56 -49.57 -34.41
C ARG A 467 -7.06 -49.23 -33.00
N CYS A 468 -6.90 -47.98 -32.58
CA CYS A 468 -8.03 -47.20 -32.07
C CYS A 468 -7.78 -45.68 -32.14
N CYS A 469 -8.85 -44.93 -32.42
CA CYS A 469 -8.98 -43.47 -32.32
C CYS A 469 -8.36 -42.58 -33.41
N ARG A 470 -8.92 -42.67 -34.62
CA ARG A 470 -9.00 -41.54 -35.56
C ARG A 470 -10.16 -40.63 -35.15
N ARG A 471 -9.91 -39.62 -34.30
CA ARG A 471 -10.73 -38.39 -34.11
C ARG A 471 -10.13 -37.54 -32.99
N ARG A 472 -9.28 -36.55 -33.32
CA ARG A 472 -8.94 -35.38 -32.48
C ARG A 472 -7.99 -34.44 -33.25
N SER A 473 -8.51 -33.72 -34.22
CA SER A 473 -7.78 -32.64 -34.92
C SER A 473 -8.60 -31.35 -35.11
N ALA A 474 -9.66 -31.19 -34.30
CA ALA A 474 -10.49 -29.97 -34.27
C ALA A 474 -10.13 -28.97 -33.13
N PRO A 475 -9.65 -29.36 -31.92
CA PRO A 475 -9.47 -28.39 -30.83
C PRO A 475 -8.29 -27.42 -31.01
N ARG A 476 -7.23 -27.82 -31.73
CA ARG A 476 -5.97 -27.07 -31.81
C ARG A 476 -6.10 -25.78 -32.64
N LYS A 477 -6.85 -25.82 -33.76
CA LYS A 477 -7.10 -24.65 -34.62
C LYS A 477 -8.01 -23.59 -33.97
N SER A 478 -8.93 -24.00 -33.08
CA SER A 478 -9.83 -23.07 -32.38
C SER A 478 -9.14 -22.27 -31.28
N ALA A 479 -8.14 -22.85 -30.61
CA ALA A 479 -7.33 -22.17 -29.60
C ALA A 479 -6.37 -21.15 -30.24
N GLU A 480 -5.70 -21.53 -31.34
CA GLU A 480 -4.79 -20.63 -32.07
C GLU A 480 -5.51 -19.43 -32.71
N ASN A 481 -6.75 -19.61 -33.18
CA ASN A 481 -7.55 -18.49 -33.71
C ASN A 481 -8.07 -17.57 -32.61
N ARG A 482 -8.35 -18.09 -31.41
CA ARG A 482 -8.72 -17.27 -30.24
C ARG A 482 -7.54 -16.46 -29.73
N GLN A 483 -6.35 -17.07 -29.69
CA GLN A 483 -5.11 -16.36 -29.33
C GLN A 483 -4.80 -15.24 -30.33
N ARG A 484 -4.96 -15.49 -31.64
CA ARG A 484 -4.77 -14.46 -32.67
C ARG A 484 -5.76 -13.32 -32.57
N LYS A 485 -7.03 -13.61 -32.27
CA LYS A 485 -8.05 -12.57 -32.09
C LYS A 485 -7.76 -11.73 -30.84
N TYR A 486 -7.40 -12.35 -29.72
CA TYR A 486 -7.01 -11.64 -28.50
C TYR A 486 -5.81 -10.71 -28.71
N VAL A 487 -4.78 -11.17 -29.44
CA VAL A 487 -3.62 -10.34 -29.76
C VAL A 487 -4.00 -9.17 -30.68
N SER A 488 -4.90 -9.39 -31.65
CA SER A 488 -5.40 -8.34 -32.54
C SER A 488 -6.21 -7.28 -31.77
N ASP A 489 -7.13 -7.71 -30.89
CA ASP A 489 -7.97 -6.81 -30.10
C ASP A 489 -7.11 -6.01 -29.09
N LEU A 490 -6.03 -6.60 -28.56
CA LEU A 490 -5.03 -5.91 -27.74
C LEU A 490 -4.22 -4.88 -28.53
N GLN A 491 -3.86 -5.19 -29.78
CA GLN A 491 -3.13 -4.27 -30.65
C GLN A 491 -4.00 -3.05 -31.00
N GLU A 492 -5.29 -3.27 -31.29
CA GLU A 492 -6.25 -2.19 -31.55
C GLU A 492 -6.47 -1.32 -30.31
N GLY A 493 -6.61 -1.92 -29.12
CA GLY A 493 -6.71 -1.18 -27.86
C GLY A 493 -5.45 -0.39 -27.50
N ILE A 494 -4.25 -0.91 -27.82
CA ILE A 494 -2.98 -0.18 -27.65
C ILE A 494 -2.92 1.02 -28.60
N GLU A 495 -3.45 0.90 -29.82
CA GLU A 495 -3.52 2.02 -30.77
C GLU A 495 -4.50 3.10 -30.32
N GLU A 496 -5.69 2.74 -29.79
CA GLU A 496 -6.62 3.69 -29.18
C GLU A 496 -6.03 4.40 -27.96
N LEU A 497 -5.41 3.65 -27.03
CA LEU A 497 -4.76 4.22 -25.86
C LEU A 497 -3.62 5.17 -26.24
N ARG A 498 -2.85 4.86 -27.30
CA ARG A 498 -1.82 5.76 -27.82
C ARG A 498 -2.42 7.04 -28.40
N ALA A 499 -3.54 6.95 -29.10
CA ALA A 499 -4.25 8.12 -29.62
C ALA A 499 -4.82 9.00 -28.48
N ASP A 500 -5.34 8.38 -27.42
CA ASP A 500 -5.85 9.10 -26.25
C ASP A 500 -4.74 9.74 -25.43
N ILE A 501 -3.60 9.05 -25.23
CA ILE A 501 -2.41 9.62 -24.60
C ILE A 501 -1.93 10.84 -25.41
N TYR A 502 -1.84 10.73 -26.74
CA TYR A 502 -1.46 11.84 -27.60
C TYR A 502 -2.44 13.03 -27.48
N LYS A 503 -3.75 12.76 -27.45
CA LYS A 503 -4.78 13.80 -27.27
C LYS A 503 -4.68 14.48 -25.90
N LEU A 504 -4.45 13.71 -24.83
CA LEU A 504 -4.27 14.23 -23.48
C LEU A 504 -2.96 15.02 -23.34
N GLU A 505 -1.90 14.62 -24.04
CA GLU A 505 -0.62 15.35 -24.09
C GLU A 505 -0.77 16.69 -24.80
N VAL A 506 -1.51 16.75 -25.92
CA VAL A 506 -1.83 18.00 -26.60
C VAL A 506 -2.69 18.91 -25.71
N GLN A 507 -3.67 18.36 -24.99
CA GLN A 507 -4.49 19.12 -24.04
C GLN A 507 -3.66 19.64 -22.85
N LYS A 508 -2.73 18.83 -22.32
CA LYS A 508 -1.77 19.24 -21.29
C LYS A 508 -0.87 20.37 -21.79
N GLN A 509 -0.35 20.29 -23.02
CA GLN A 509 0.47 21.35 -23.61
C GLN A 509 -0.31 22.66 -23.81
N ALA A 510 -1.61 22.58 -24.13
CA ALA A 510 -2.48 23.75 -24.24
C ALA A 510 -2.75 24.42 -22.88
N ILE A 511 -2.85 23.63 -21.80
CA ILE A 511 -3.03 24.13 -20.42
C ILE A 511 -1.73 24.74 -19.89
N VAL A 512 -0.58 24.13 -20.18
CA VAL A 512 0.75 24.63 -19.76
C VAL A 512 1.08 25.99 -20.39
N ARG A 513 0.55 26.30 -21.57
CA ARG A 513 0.74 27.60 -22.25
C ARG A 513 -0.05 28.77 -21.64
N CYS A 514 -0.94 28.52 -20.67
CA CYS A 514 -1.87 29.53 -20.14
C CYS A 514 -1.63 29.93 -18.68
N THR A 515 -0.54 29.49 -18.05
CA THR A 515 -0.20 29.86 -16.67
C THR A 515 0.94 30.89 -16.65
N PRO A 516 0.77 32.08 -16.05
CA PRO A 516 1.82 33.10 -16.01
C PRO A 516 2.95 32.70 -15.04
N THR A 517 4.20 32.73 -15.51
CA THR A 517 5.43 32.52 -14.72
C THR A 517 5.88 33.84 -14.09
N ASN A 518 5.80 33.96 -12.77
CA ASN A 518 6.72 34.84 -12.04
C ASN A 518 8.00 34.02 -11.79
N GLU A 519 9.04 34.30 -12.58
CA GLU A 519 10.34 33.63 -12.53
C GLU A 519 11.11 34.07 -11.27
N ASN A 520 11.13 33.21 -10.26
CA ASN A 520 12.14 33.26 -9.22
C ASN A 520 13.08 32.04 -9.39
N VAL A 521 14.33 32.18 -8.96
CA VAL A 521 15.34 31.11 -9.07
C VAL A 521 14.88 29.79 -8.41
N TRP A 522 14.01 29.86 -7.40
CA TRP A 522 13.40 28.70 -6.74
C TRP A 522 12.55 27.85 -7.69
N ASN A 523 11.73 28.49 -8.52
CA ASN A 523 10.92 27.80 -9.53
C ASN A 523 11.82 27.13 -10.58
N VAL A 524 12.89 27.81 -11.01
CA VAL A 524 13.86 27.23 -11.96
C VAL A 524 14.55 26.00 -11.37
N VAL A 525 14.96 26.05 -10.09
CA VAL A 525 15.59 24.90 -9.41
C VAL A 525 14.60 23.73 -9.26
N ALA A 526 13.37 24.00 -8.82
CA ALA A 526 12.34 22.96 -8.68
C ALA A 526 12.02 22.31 -10.04
N GLU A 527 11.83 23.12 -11.08
CA GLU A 527 11.57 22.65 -12.45
C GLU A 527 12.77 21.91 -13.04
N TYR A 528 14.00 22.31 -12.75
CA TYR A 528 15.20 21.58 -13.16
C TYR A 528 15.17 20.14 -12.65
N PHE A 529 14.93 19.93 -11.35
CA PHE A 529 14.85 18.57 -10.80
C PHE A 529 13.60 17.82 -11.24
N ARG A 530 12.50 18.51 -11.56
CA ARG A 530 11.33 17.88 -12.19
C ARG A 530 11.66 17.35 -13.58
N HIS A 531 12.35 18.15 -14.39
CA HIS A 531 12.73 17.79 -15.76
C HIS A 531 13.74 16.64 -15.80
N PHE A 532 14.69 16.59 -14.87
CA PHE A 532 15.78 15.60 -14.85
C PHE A 532 15.59 14.48 -13.79
N ARG A 533 14.41 14.37 -13.15
CA ARG A 533 14.11 13.37 -12.10
C ARG A 533 14.43 11.95 -12.52
N HIS A 534 14.24 11.62 -13.80
CA HIS A 534 14.47 10.29 -14.36
C HIS A 534 15.62 10.27 -15.38
N GLY A 535 16.53 11.25 -15.31
CA GLY A 535 17.61 11.41 -16.28
C GLY A 535 17.14 12.02 -17.60
N TYR A 536 17.73 11.57 -18.71
CA TYR A 536 17.47 12.06 -20.05
C TYR A 536 16.21 11.44 -20.65
N LEU A 537 15.32 12.29 -21.17
CA LEU A 537 14.09 11.87 -21.83
C LEU A 537 14.24 11.97 -23.35
N THR A 538 13.99 10.88 -24.07
CA THR A 538 14.10 10.88 -25.54
C THR A 538 13.02 11.78 -26.16
N PRO A 539 13.33 12.60 -27.17
CA PRO A 539 12.32 13.41 -27.87
C PRO A 539 11.18 12.56 -28.43
N LEU A 540 9.93 13.01 -28.29
CA LEU A 540 8.77 12.36 -28.89
C LEU A 540 8.95 12.31 -30.42
N MET A 541 8.98 11.12 -31.01
CA MET A 541 8.99 10.97 -32.47
C MET A 541 7.58 11.27 -33.01
N SER A 542 7.42 12.40 -33.70
CA SER A 542 6.24 12.68 -34.50
C SER A 542 6.19 11.71 -35.70
N THR A 543 5.36 10.68 -35.62
CA THR A 543 5.01 9.82 -36.75
C THR A 543 3.87 10.45 -37.53
N GLU A 544 4.19 11.16 -38.61
CA GLU A 544 3.26 11.42 -39.71
C GLU A 544 3.81 10.74 -40.98
N PRO A 545 3.00 10.04 -41.77
CA PRO A 545 3.44 9.40 -43.00
C PRO A 545 3.49 10.44 -44.13
N SER A 546 4.66 10.97 -44.45
CA SER A 546 4.83 11.81 -45.65
C SER A 546 5.20 10.96 -46.87
N VAL A 547 4.30 10.96 -47.85
CA VAL A 547 4.59 10.58 -49.24
C VAL A 547 5.44 11.68 -49.88
N ASP A 548 6.34 11.25 -50.76
CA ASP A 548 7.14 12.00 -51.74
C ASP A 548 8.55 12.48 -51.38
N GLN A 549 9.36 12.35 -52.44
CA GLN A 549 10.81 12.23 -52.52
C GLN A 549 11.40 13.57 -53.00
N PHE A 550 12.64 13.85 -52.58
CA PHE A 550 13.54 14.90 -53.07
C PHE A 550 13.16 16.37 -52.80
N THR A 551 13.74 16.94 -51.75
CA THR A 551 14.51 18.20 -51.81
C THR A 551 15.40 18.33 -50.57
N GLU A 552 16.70 18.44 -50.80
CA GLU A 552 17.74 18.78 -49.83
C GLU A 552 17.55 20.24 -49.39
N THR A 553 16.97 20.50 -48.20
CA THR A 553 17.23 21.71 -47.40
C THR A 553 16.57 21.62 -46.01
N LEU A 554 17.40 21.79 -44.97
CA LEU A 554 17.08 22.22 -43.59
C LEU A 554 15.82 21.63 -42.93
N LYS A 555 15.98 20.50 -42.23
CA LYS A 555 15.00 20.04 -41.22
C LYS A 555 14.92 21.05 -40.07
N PRO A 556 13.72 21.41 -39.56
CA PRO A 556 13.59 22.19 -38.34
C PRO A 556 14.10 21.38 -37.13
N PRO A 557 14.65 22.02 -36.08
CA PRO A 557 15.17 21.30 -34.92
C PRO A 557 14.01 20.62 -34.18
N GLN A 558 14.18 19.33 -33.92
CA GLN A 558 13.25 18.52 -33.12
C GLN A 558 13.15 19.14 -31.72
N SER A 559 11.93 19.41 -31.29
CA SER A 559 11.65 20.08 -30.02
C SER A 559 11.95 19.12 -28.86
N HIS A 560 12.94 19.45 -28.03
CA HIS A 560 13.36 18.62 -26.90
C HIS A 560 13.05 19.38 -25.62
N ALA A 561 12.00 18.98 -24.89
CA ALA A 561 11.47 19.74 -23.76
C ALA A 561 12.51 20.04 -22.65
N GLN A 562 13.44 19.12 -22.38
CA GLN A 562 14.56 19.36 -21.46
C GLN A 562 15.56 20.38 -22.01
N LEU A 563 15.88 20.37 -23.31
CA LEU A 563 16.76 21.36 -23.93
C LEU A 563 16.12 22.75 -23.95
N GLU A 564 14.85 22.83 -24.34
CA GLU A 564 14.06 24.06 -24.35
C GLU A 564 14.01 24.70 -22.97
N PHE A 565 13.80 23.89 -21.93
CA PHE A 565 13.86 24.34 -20.54
C PHE A 565 15.23 24.91 -20.17
N LEU A 566 16.32 24.20 -20.50
CA LEU A 566 17.67 24.70 -20.21
C LEU A 566 17.98 25.99 -20.99
N GLN A 567 17.59 26.10 -22.25
CA GLN A 567 17.78 27.31 -23.07
C GLN A 567 16.94 28.50 -22.60
N ALA A 568 15.75 28.24 -22.05
CA ALA A 568 14.88 29.27 -21.50
C ALA A 568 15.39 29.81 -20.15
N THR A 569 15.91 28.94 -19.30
CA THR A 569 16.22 29.26 -17.89
C THR A 569 17.71 29.49 -17.59
N MET A 570 18.61 29.11 -18.50
CA MET A 570 20.06 29.25 -18.34
C MET A 570 20.67 30.24 -19.33
N ALA A 571 21.80 30.83 -18.94
CA ALA A 571 22.60 31.65 -19.84
C ALA A 571 23.18 30.77 -20.97
N SER A 572 23.38 31.34 -22.17
CA SER A 572 23.93 30.57 -23.30
C SER A 572 25.35 30.07 -23.06
N ASP A 573 26.09 30.71 -22.15
CA ASP A 573 27.43 30.35 -21.70
C ASP A 573 27.44 29.64 -20.33
N VAL A 574 26.29 29.11 -19.88
CA VAL A 574 26.20 28.37 -18.61
C VAL A 574 27.24 27.25 -18.56
N THR A 575 27.92 27.11 -17.42
CA THR A 575 28.97 26.10 -17.25
C THR A 575 28.84 25.33 -15.95
N ASP A 576 29.29 24.07 -15.95
CA ASP A 576 29.48 23.26 -14.74
C ASP A 576 30.95 23.15 -14.27
N GLY A 577 31.82 23.94 -14.91
CA GLY A 577 33.27 23.91 -14.73
C GLY A 577 34.00 23.04 -15.76
N ALA A 578 33.31 22.13 -16.46
CA ALA A 578 33.90 21.26 -17.50
C ALA A 578 33.19 21.35 -18.85
N LEU A 579 31.89 21.64 -18.84
CA LEU A 579 31.00 21.79 -19.99
C LEU A 579 30.53 23.23 -20.09
N VAL A 580 30.25 23.69 -21.30
CA VAL A 580 29.74 25.05 -21.59
C VAL A 580 28.55 24.93 -22.52
N GLY A 581 27.43 25.53 -22.14
CA GLY A 581 26.20 25.61 -22.90
C GLY A 581 25.12 24.62 -22.45
N PRO A 582 23.82 24.98 -22.62
CA PRO A 582 22.67 24.11 -22.34
C PRO A 582 22.73 22.73 -23.02
N GLU A 583 23.21 22.69 -24.27
CA GLU A 583 23.31 21.47 -25.07
C GLU A 583 24.32 20.48 -24.46
N ALA A 584 25.45 20.99 -23.97
CA ALA A 584 26.48 20.16 -23.34
C ALA A 584 25.99 19.60 -21.99
N LEU A 585 25.23 20.38 -21.22
CA LEU A 585 24.61 19.92 -19.98
C LEU A 585 23.59 18.80 -20.24
N LEU A 586 22.77 18.93 -21.28
CA LEU A 586 21.82 17.90 -21.66
C LEU A 586 22.50 16.61 -22.14
N GLU A 587 23.59 16.75 -22.90
CA GLU A 587 24.38 15.60 -23.36
C GLU A 587 24.97 14.83 -22.17
N ASN A 588 25.36 15.52 -21.09
CA ASN A 588 25.82 14.85 -19.87
C ASN A 588 24.73 14.01 -19.20
N TRP A 589 23.49 14.50 -19.15
CA TRP A 589 22.33 13.72 -18.70
C TRP A 589 22.05 12.53 -19.60
N ARG A 590 22.24 12.69 -20.92
CA ARG A 590 22.10 11.60 -21.90
C ARG A 590 23.12 10.50 -21.63
N LEU A 591 24.39 10.86 -21.42
CA LEU A 591 25.46 9.90 -21.10
C LEU A 591 25.20 9.20 -19.76
N LEU A 592 24.78 9.93 -18.73
CA LEU A 592 24.43 9.32 -17.44
C LEU A 592 23.34 8.25 -17.59
N SER A 593 22.30 8.55 -18.36
CA SER A 593 21.14 7.68 -18.59
C SER A 593 21.40 6.57 -19.62
N LEU A 594 22.43 6.73 -20.45
CA LEU A 594 22.89 5.70 -21.37
C LEU A 594 23.75 4.66 -20.64
N TYR A 595 24.63 5.14 -19.75
CA TYR A 595 25.57 4.28 -19.05
C TYR A 595 24.98 3.62 -17.80
N HIS A 596 23.92 4.17 -17.22
CA HIS A 596 23.23 3.60 -16.05
C HIS A 596 21.74 3.44 -16.33
N THR A 597 21.12 2.40 -15.76
CA THR A 597 19.66 2.26 -15.75
C THR A 597 19.07 2.75 -14.44
N ASP A 598 17.75 2.93 -14.41
CA ASP A 598 16.98 3.38 -13.23
C ASP A 598 17.48 4.70 -12.62
N VAL A 599 18.00 5.60 -13.46
CA VAL A 599 18.47 6.93 -13.03
C VAL A 599 17.31 7.65 -12.34
N CYS A 600 17.51 8.00 -11.08
CA CYS A 600 16.52 8.73 -10.31
C CYS A 600 17.22 9.81 -9.48
N VAL A 601 16.79 11.06 -9.63
CA VAL A 601 17.32 12.21 -8.90
C VAL A 601 16.22 12.85 -8.09
N GLU A 602 16.40 12.85 -6.78
CA GLU A 602 15.43 13.39 -5.83
C GLU A 602 16.00 14.61 -5.11
N LEU A 603 15.28 15.73 -5.21
CA LEU A 603 15.55 16.92 -4.43
C LEU A 603 15.15 16.69 -2.97
N LYS A 604 16.10 16.86 -2.03
CA LYS A 604 15.87 16.68 -0.59
C LYS A 604 15.70 18.00 0.16
N SER A 605 16.50 19.00 -0.19
CA SER A 605 16.38 20.36 0.35
C SER A 605 17.02 21.36 -0.60
N VAL A 606 16.62 22.63 -0.48
CA VAL A 606 17.26 23.76 -1.16
C VAL A 606 17.58 24.81 -0.10
N GLU A 607 18.84 25.24 -0.06
CA GLU A 607 19.36 26.23 0.87
C GLU A 607 19.89 27.43 0.11
N ILE A 608 19.83 28.62 0.73
CA ILE A 608 20.43 29.83 0.18
C ILE A 608 21.93 29.81 0.49
N GLY A 609 22.75 29.86 -0.55
CA GLY A 609 24.20 30.00 -0.45
C GLY A 609 24.65 31.46 -0.33
N SER A 610 25.96 31.69 -0.31
CA SER A 610 26.53 33.05 -0.36
C SER A 610 26.52 33.60 -1.79
N GLN A 611 26.24 34.91 -1.96
CA GLN A 611 26.26 35.62 -3.26
C GLN A 611 25.29 35.02 -4.30
N ASP A 612 23.98 35.18 -4.08
CA ASP A 612 22.91 34.86 -5.06
C ASP A 612 23.01 33.46 -5.67
N SER A 613 23.33 32.49 -4.81
CA SER A 613 23.41 31.08 -5.17
C SER A 613 22.42 30.24 -4.37
N LEU A 614 21.81 29.24 -5.01
CA LEU A 614 21.01 28.21 -4.35
C LEU A 614 21.78 26.89 -4.34
N ILE A 615 21.74 26.21 -3.20
CA ILE A 615 22.39 24.92 -3.00
C ILE A 615 21.30 23.88 -2.82
N ALA A 616 21.12 23.01 -3.82
CA ALA A 616 20.20 21.89 -3.76
C ALA A 616 20.93 20.65 -3.23
N THR A 617 20.45 20.08 -2.12
CA THR A 617 20.88 18.75 -1.67
C THR A 617 20.00 17.69 -2.30
N ILE A 618 20.62 16.71 -2.95
CA ILE A 618 19.94 15.68 -3.74
C ILE A 618 20.37 14.28 -3.36
N SER A 619 19.52 13.31 -3.65
CA SER A 619 19.88 11.88 -3.70
C SER A 619 19.81 11.40 -5.13
N ILE A 620 20.86 10.73 -5.61
CA ILE A 620 20.94 10.17 -6.95
C ILE A 620 20.98 8.65 -6.81
N GLY A 621 20.04 7.96 -7.46
CA GLY A 621 20.02 6.52 -7.62
C GLY A 621 20.43 6.13 -9.04
N VAL A 622 21.37 5.21 -9.17
CA VAL A 622 21.76 4.61 -10.46
C VAL A 622 22.00 3.11 -10.29
N THR A 623 21.66 2.31 -11.29
CA THR A 623 21.95 0.88 -11.31
C THR A 623 23.18 0.61 -12.19
N ILE A 624 24.15 -0.13 -11.66
CA ILE A 624 25.31 -0.59 -12.42
C ILE A 624 24.89 -1.78 -13.29
N THR A 625 25.11 -1.67 -14.59
CA THR A 625 24.77 -2.70 -15.59
C THR A 625 26.01 -3.13 -16.38
N GLU A 626 25.86 -4.11 -17.27
CA GLU A 626 26.91 -4.48 -18.22
C GLU A 626 27.37 -3.27 -19.07
N ASN A 627 26.44 -2.38 -19.45
CA ASN A 627 26.77 -1.14 -20.15
C ASN A 627 27.60 -0.20 -19.27
N THR A 628 27.25 -0.07 -17.98
CA THR A 628 28.04 0.72 -17.04
C THR A 628 29.47 0.20 -16.97
N LEU A 629 29.65 -1.10 -16.80
CA LEU A 629 30.99 -1.69 -16.71
C LEU A 629 31.76 -1.51 -18.04
N ARG A 630 31.10 -1.67 -19.19
CA ARG A 630 31.72 -1.51 -20.51
C ARG A 630 32.17 -0.10 -20.83
N TYR A 631 31.37 0.90 -20.47
CA TYR A 631 31.58 2.30 -20.89
C TYR A 631 32.14 3.19 -19.78
N VAL A 632 31.96 2.83 -18.51
CA VAL A 632 32.43 3.60 -17.34
C VAL A 632 33.64 2.96 -16.69
N TYR A 633 33.69 1.62 -16.65
CA TYR A 633 34.78 0.86 -16.02
C TYR A 633 35.46 -0.14 -16.97
N PRO A 634 35.86 0.28 -18.19
CA PRO A 634 36.33 -0.65 -19.22
C PRO A 634 37.54 -1.49 -18.78
N HIS A 635 38.41 -0.92 -17.94
CA HIS A 635 39.60 -1.58 -17.39
C HIS A 635 39.26 -2.83 -16.54
N LEU A 636 38.06 -2.89 -15.93
CA LEU A 636 37.61 -4.06 -15.17
C LEU A 636 37.23 -5.25 -16.07
N ILE A 637 37.02 -5.00 -17.37
CA ILE A 637 36.61 -6.00 -18.36
C ILE A 637 37.76 -6.30 -19.35
N SER A 638 38.58 -5.31 -19.72
CA SER A 638 39.70 -5.49 -20.65
C SER A 638 40.90 -6.12 -19.96
N GLY A 639 40.96 -7.44 -19.97
CA GLY A 639 42.01 -8.21 -19.30
C GLY A 639 43.38 -8.15 -19.98
N GLU A 640 44.22 -7.18 -19.60
CA GLU A 640 45.69 -7.22 -19.76
C GLU A 640 46.41 -7.35 -18.39
N ALA A 641 45.80 -8.04 -17.44
CA ALA A 641 46.40 -8.33 -16.15
C ALA A 641 46.94 -9.77 -16.09
N ASP A 642 48.17 -9.93 -15.60
CA ASP A 642 48.83 -11.22 -15.39
C ASP A 642 47.94 -12.17 -14.57
N GLY A 643 48.03 -13.48 -14.85
CA GLY A 643 47.01 -14.49 -14.52
C GLY A 643 46.56 -14.65 -13.06
N GLY A 644 47.17 -13.94 -12.10
CA GLY A 644 46.71 -13.85 -10.71
C GLY A 644 45.60 -12.81 -10.49
N GLU A 645 45.71 -11.62 -11.10
CA GLU A 645 44.78 -10.50 -10.84
C GLU A 645 43.40 -10.73 -11.49
N ARG A 646 43.34 -11.47 -12.61
CA ARG A 646 42.08 -11.75 -13.35
C ARG A 646 40.99 -12.39 -12.49
N ARG A 647 41.35 -13.14 -11.45
CA ARG A 647 40.37 -13.81 -10.56
C ARG A 647 39.75 -12.83 -9.56
N GLU A 648 40.52 -11.85 -9.11
CA GLU A 648 40.08 -10.79 -8.20
C GLU A 648 39.18 -9.78 -8.94
N TRP A 649 39.52 -9.45 -10.20
CA TRP A 649 38.71 -8.57 -11.06
C TRP A 649 37.29 -9.11 -11.29
N LEU A 650 37.16 -10.41 -11.56
CA LEU A 650 35.85 -11.05 -11.74
C LEU A 650 35.01 -11.01 -10.46
N ALA A 651 35.63 -11.08 -9.28
CA ALA A 651 34.92 -10.99 -8.00
C ALA A 651 34.38 -9.58 -7.75
N ILE A 652 35.16 -8.54 -8.05
CA ILE A 652 34.72 -7.14 -7.96
C ILE A 652 33.58 -6.87 -8.95
N VAL A 653 33.72 -7.29 -10.21
CA VAL A 653 32.68 -7.14 -11.24
C VAL A 653 31.38 -7.84 -10.83
N ALA A 654 31.45 -9.05 -10.27
CA ALA A 654 30.28 -9.77 -9.77
C ALA A 654 29.60 -9.06 -8.60
N LYS A 655 30.36 -8.38 -7.72
CA LYS A 655 29.78 -7.54 -6.65
C LYS A 655 29.12 -6.29 -7.20
N LEU A 656 29.62 -5.71 -8.29
CA LEU A 656 29.11 -4.44 -8.85
C LEU A 656 27.87 -4.62 -9.74
N LEU A 657 27.81 -5.70 -10.53
CA LEU A 657 26.77 -5.89 -11.54
C LEU A 657 25.36 -5.99 -10.92
N ASN A 658 24.41 -5.26 -11.52
CA ASN A 658 23.00 -5.16 -11.12
C ASN A 658 22.78 -4.59 -9.71
N GLN A 659 23.77 -3.92 -9.12
CA GLN A 659 23.61 -3.23 -7.84
C GLN A 659 23.11 -1.81 -8.05
N ARG A 660 22.20 -1.40 -7.16
CA ARG A 660 21.70 -0.03 -7.11
C ARG A 660 22.55 0.79 -6.15
N LEU A 661 23.22 1.81 -6.68
CA LEU A 661 23.96 2.79 -5.90
C LEU A 661 23.07 3.98 -5.59
N MET A 662 22.95 4.29 -4.29
CA MET A 662 22.32 5.52 -3.80
C MET A 662 23.41 6.46 -3.29
N MET A 663 23.66 7.54 -4.02
CA MET A 663 24.66 8.55 -3.67
C MET A 663 24.00 9.86 -3.24
N ARG A 664 24.63 10.55 -2.30
CA ARG A 664 24.22 11.90 -1.90
C ARG A 664 24.97 12.91 -2.76
N GLY A 665 24.27 13.92 -3.26
CA GLY A 665 24.87 14.97 -4.06
C GLY A 665 24.44 16.36 -3.65
N ARG A 666 25.15 17.35 -4.16
CA ARG A 666 24.82 18.77 -4.06
C ARG A 666 24.95 19.43 -5.43
N VAL A 667 24.00 20.29 -5.75
CA VAL A 667 24.01 21.11 -6.97
C VAL A 667 23.91 22.57 -6.59
N HIS A 668 24.91 23.35 -6.96
CA HIS A 668 24.97 24.79 -6.73
C HIS A 668 24.52 25.51 -7.99
N PHE A 669 23.44 26.27 -7.90
CA PHE A 669 22.93 27.15 -8.94
C PHE A 669 23.38 28.57 -8.65
N TYR A 670 24.20 29.15 -9.52
CA TYR A 670 24.59 30.55 -9.45
C TYR A 670 23.69 31.34 -10.37
N TRP A 671 22.94 32.26 -9.77
CA TRP A 671 21.94 33.05 -10.45
C TRP A 671 22.51 34.43 -10.83
N ASP A 672 22.04 34.95 -11.95
CA ASP A 672 22.37 36.30 -12.42
C ASP A 672 21.07 37.13 -12.40
N ASP A 673 20.95 37.99 -11.39
CA ASP A 673 19.75 38.81 -11.16
C ASP A 673 19.46 39.81 -12.29
N ASP A 674 20.50 40.25 -13.02
CA ASP A 674 20.34 41.20 -14.13
C ASP A 674 19.72 40.53 -15.36
N THR A 675 19.99 39.23 -15.56
CA THR A 675 19.51 38.45 -16.72
C THR A 675 18.34 37.52 -16.39
N GLY A 676 18.06 37.28 -15.11
CA GLY A 676 17.03 36.35 -14.66
C GLY A 676 17.33 34.90 -15.07
N ARG A 677 18.61 34.50 -15.12
CA ARG A 677 19.03 33.18 -15.62
C ARG A 677 20.13 32.55 -14.77
N VAL A 678 20.23 31.23 -14.83
CA VAL A 678 21.33 30.48 -14.21
C VAL A 678 22.60 30.63 -15.06
N LYS A 679 23.66 31.18 -14.47
CA LYS A 679 24.95 31.44 -15.12
C LYS A 679 25.98 30.33 -14.90
N ARG A 680 25.89 29.62 -13.78
CA ARG A 680 26.79 28.49 -13.47
C ARG A 680 26.06 27.42 -12.65
N LEU A 681 26.34 26.16 -12.92
CA LEU A 681 25.74 25.01 -12.25
C LEU A 681 26.82 24.02 -11.79
N ALA A 682 27.15 23.95 -10.51
CA ALA A 682 28.18 23.03 -10.03
C ALA A 682 27.55 21.84 -9.30
N SER A 683 27.65 20.63 -9.87
CA SER A 683 27.20 19.39 -9.25
C SER A 683 28.37 18.59 -8.65
N THR A 684 28.09 17.90 -7.53
CA THR A 684 28.98 16.96 -6.86
C THR A 684 28.14 15.80 -6.30
N ALA A 685 28.60 14.55 -6.38
CA ALA A 685 27.93 13.41 -5.76
C ALA A 685 28.89 12.35 -5.25
N ASP A 686 28.68 11.86 -4.03
CA ASP A 686 29.57 10.92 -3.35
C ASP A 686 29.34 9.47 -3.81
N MET A 687 30.15 9.01 -4.79
CA MET A 687 30.15 7.62 -5.20
C MET A 687 31.02 6.72 -4.31
N VAL A 688 31.94 7.28 -3.53
CA VAL A 688 32.89 6.52 -2.71
C VAL A 688 32.16 5.80 -1.58
N THR A 689 31.27 6.50 -0.87
CA THR A 689 30.52 5.91 0.25
C THR A 689 29.69 4.69 -0.15
N PRO A 690 28.83 4.74 -1.19
CA PRO A 690 28.06 3.56 -1.60
C PRO A 690 28.94 2.45 -2.18
N MET A 691 30.02 2.78 -2.90
CA MET A 691 30.99 1.78 -3.39
C MET A 691 31.73 1.08 -2.25
N LEU A 692 32.13 1.81 -1.21
CA LEU A 692 32.78 1.24 -0.03
C LEU A 692 31.87 0.29 0.74
N ARG A 693 30.58 0.64 0.88
CA ARG A 693 29.58 -0.26 1.48
C ARG A 693 29.40 -1.54 0.70
N LEU A 694 29.50 -1.47 -0.63
CA LEU A 694 29.30 -2.61 -1.51
C LEU A 694 30.52 -3.54 -1.58
N LEU A 695 31.73 -2.95 -1.66
CA LEU A 695 32.96 -3.71 -1.83
C LEU A 695 33.58 -4.15 -0.50
N GLY A 696 33.39 -3.37 0.56
CA GLY A 696 33.86 -3.66 1.93
C GLY A 696 35.33 -3.31 2.18
N SER A 697 36.05 -2.80 1.17
CA SER A 697 37.46 -2.40 1.27
C SER A 697 37.73 -1.10 0.51
N LEU A 698 38.46 -0.18 1.13
CA LEU A 698 38.88 1.07 0.49
C LEU A 698 39.90 0.82 -0.63
N GLU A 699 40.67 -0.26 -0.54
CA GLU A 699 41.61 -0.69 -1.57
C GLU A 699 40.89 -1.14 -2.84
N GLU A 700 39.81 -1.94 -2.70
CA GLU A 700 38.94 -2.33 -3.81
C GLU A 700 38.27 -1.11 -4.45
N VAL A 701 37.80 -0.14 -3.64
CA VAL A 701 37.20 1.11 -4.16
C VAL A 701 38.23 1.94 -4.93
N ALA A 702 39.44 2.11 -4.39
CA ALA A 702 40.52 2.81 -5.07
C ALA A 702 40.88 2.13 -6.40
N HIS A 703 40.87 0.80 -6.43
CA HIS A 703 41.06 0.02 -7.66
C HIS A 703 39.94 0.23 -8.68
N VAL A 704 38.67 0.27 -8.27
CA VAL A 704 37.53 0.51 -9.17
C VAL A 704 37.58 1.90 -9.83
N PHE A 705 38.09 2.91 -9.12
CA PHE A 705 38.25 4.26 -9.70
C PHE A 705 39.57 4.45 -10.46
N ASN A 706 40.57 3.58 -10.28
CA ASN A 706 41.85 3.68 -10.97
C ASN A 706 41.74 3.21 -12.43
N GLY A 707 41.58 4.16 -13.35
CA GLY A 707 41.33 3.88 -14.77
C GLY A 707 39.84 3.88 -15.15
N ALA A 708 38.95 4.29 -14.25
CA ALA A 708 37.55 4.55 -14.57
C ALA A 708 37.42 5.78 -15.49
N LEU A 709 36.32 5.88 -16.23
CA LEU A 709 35.95 7.07 -17.02
C LEU A 709 34.97 7.97 -16.27
N ILE A 710 34.81 7.76 -14.97
CA ILE A 710 34.02 8.59 -14.06
C ILE A 710 34.86 8.91 -12.81
N SER A 711 34.75 10.13 -12.33
CA SER A 711 35.38 10.55 -11.08
C SER A 711 34.59 10.04 -9.86
N PRO A 712 35.23 9.99 -8.67
CA PRO A 712 34.55 9.69 -7.41
C PRO A 712 33.39 10.65 -7.06
N ASP A 713 33.40 11.86 -7.65
CA ASP A 713 32.36 12.87 -7.49
C ASP A 713 31.24 12.77 -8.55
N CYS A 714 31.15 11.65 -9.27
CA CYS A 714 30.18 11.36 -10.33
C CYS A 714 30.26 12.27 -11.57
N LYS A 715 31.49 12.65 -11.98
CA LYS A 715 31.71 13.41 -13.23
C LYS A 715 32.38 12.54 -14.29
N PHE A 716 31.81 12.49 -15.49
CA PHE A 716 32.44 11.77 -16.61
C PHE A 716 33.75 12.46 -17.02
N MET A 717 34.82 11.66 -17.12
CA MET A 717 36.13 12.12 -17.54
C MET A 717 36.23 12.01 -19.06
N LYS A 718 36.79 13.05 -19.71
CA LYS A 718 37.01 13.08 -21.16
C LYS A 718 38.30 12.39 -21.56
#